data_AF-A0A6G0KWN6-F1
#
_entry.id   AF-A0A6G0KWN6-F1
#
_cell.length_a   1.000
_cell.length_b   1.000
_cell.length_c   1.000
_cell.angle_alpha   90.00
_cell.angle_beta   90.00
_cell.angle_gamma   90.00
#
_symmetry.space_group_name_H-M   'P 1'
#
loop_
_entity.id
_entity.type
_entity.pdbx_description
1 polymer ?
#
loop_
_entity_poly.entity_id
_entity_poly.type
_entity_poly.pdbx_seq_one_letter_code
_entity_poly.pdbx_strand_id
1 'polypeptide(L)'
;MESQKHIDFTAKELQKCLTKCAELTSQNTKLARRLREEKEANKQYFTATQELQKQLSARTDANLELNHTLKQYQIQTADLLNPSIAGGNMEISLQSSARNVTAVSGIGEKDTNVPNRSSEHEYEDLREQLASREQENLALVQSLCTIKEKCAQMEAVHEKELRVKAAEHAEAMENYMRTVNETLSRIESDKHRLEDENVKLRAKSAASSREKESLKARVVDLELQLARERKLTEMVEQKQQLENQHEEQQESAAKLEAAKVKQEYEMRCETLKDLRNKLQHEFAEYQVVERASQQESDRRIDFLSTCIEEFVRLADTTAPTIGKNVSTDELYDLVMDLARAPPQVASKNIASSSQLKRQPKRNVPPSRRQKPGNRGQESVTTSRDTSWSDMLIAEERNQDESEMSEAMLWKLRASKMEAYVRSAMLQNDTFEDTIRQLELGLSNVKEELTSRLARETQLVAKLGALKSELATTKEQAASLAEKYQLTNAELEKRQGEVTNRGDETLRARMAVQRKTELLTQQRAKVASLQQELEQAAKKIERLGAAEKQAALLQQKAKEHTQQLLHARQSYERCRDDNVQLSFHLEKLKERHVAVVTRLKAARAENAQLRTQCSDLKNNTNPATPQAGIGMGRKDTHRGNQDEVNAVSIASLTDEARALKRRVLQKQDVIVSYKSKVAEFEAQLERQRDTMVKLARTNRELQQGQRQRQQQEFEFTSALQAKLEGQLEVKQEQLDGLRASVYDSFEAFVFCQAPVPLRSPSSSSTATLDNPLGGDVPEGNDELFDIKRWTDFSVDDLEELRLARGAQQSRTKRERESQQRSNKINKRKAAAAALRDIEGALETTPEDCRAQICELLQCLCA
;
A
#
# COMPACT_ATOMS: atom_id res chain seq x y z
N MET A 1 37.36 -34.80 -3.06
CA MET A 1 36.48 -34.47 -1.91
C MET A 1 35.00 -34.51 -2.27
N GLU A 2 34.56 -33.87 -3.36
CA GLU A 2 33.13 -33.65 -3.63
C GLU A 2 32.31 -34.94 -3.83
N SER A 3 32.88 -35.96 -4.49
CA SER A 3 32.25 -37.28 -4.61
C SER A 3 31.83 -37.87 -3.25
N GLN A 4 32.68 -37.75 -2.22
CA GLN A 4 32.34 -38.20 -0.87
C GLN A 4 31.15 -37.42 -0.30
N LYS A 5 31.12 -36.08 -0.45
CA LYS A 5 29.98 -35.26 -0.01
C LYS A 5 28.68 -35.66 -0.72
N HIS A 6 28.75 -36.04 -2.00
CA HIS A 6 27.59 -36.51 -2.74
C HIS A 6 27.12 -37.90 -2.29
N ILE A 7 28.05 -38.81 -1.96
CA ILE A 7 27.74 -40.14 -1.37
C ILE A 7 27.13 -39.97 0.03
N ASP A 8 27.69 -39.10 0.87
CA ASP A 8 27.17 -38.81 2.21
C ASP A 8 25.77 -38.16 2.16
N PHE A 9 25.47 -37.40 1.11
CA PHE A 9 24.15 -36.81 0.87
C PHE A 9 23.14 -37.86 0.41
N THR A 10 23.47 -38.68 -0.60
CA THR A 10 22.55 -39.74 -1.07
C THR A 10 22.33 -40.82 -0.03
N ALA A 11 23.33 -41.14 0.80
CA ALA A 11 23.16 -42.01 1.97
C ALA A 11 22.17 -41.44 2.99
N LYS A 12 22.20 -40.12 3.25
CA LYS A 12 21.24 -39.45 4.15
C LYS A 12 19.82 -39.40 3.59
N GLU A 13 19.66 -39.15 2.28
CA GLU A 13 18.36 -39.25 1.61
C GLU A 13 17.82 -40.69 1.61
N LEU A 14 18.66 -41.68 1.28
CA LEU A 14 18.30 -43.10 1.34
C LEU A 14 17.85 -43.49 2.75
N GLN A 15 18.57 -43.06 3.78
CA GLN A 15 18.22 -43.33 5.18
C GLN A 15 16.87 -42.72 5.56
N LYS A 16 16.58 -41.46 5.18
CA LYS A 16 15.25 -40.84 5.41
C LYS A 16 14.14 -41.64 4.72
N CYS A 17 14.36 -42.05 3.48
CA CYS A 17 13.41 -42.87 2.73
C CYS A 17 13.16 -44.21 3.41
N LEU A 18 14.21 -44.90 3.87
CA LEU A 18 14.10 -46.16 4.61
C LEU A 18 13.33 -45.99 5.93
N THR A 19 13.60 -44.95 6.72
CA THR A 19 12.83 -44.66 7.94
C THR A 19 11.35 -44.42 7.62
N LYS A 20 11.05 -43.61 6.59
CA LYS A 20 9.67 -43.33 6.16
C LYS A 20 8.95 -44.57 5.65
N CYS A 21 9.64 -45.47 4.93
CA CYS A 21 9.09 -46.77 4.53
C CYS A 21 8.82 -47.68 5.74
N ALA A 22 9.68 -47.69 6.75
CA ALA A 22 9.46 -48.45 7.99
C ALA A 22 8.26 -47.89 8.80
N GLU A 23 8.12 -46.57 8.89
CA GLU A 23 6.97 -45.90 9.52
C GLU A 23 5.65 -46.23 8.80
N LEU A 24 5.61 -46.11 7.47
CA LEU A 24 4.43 -46.46 6.67
C LEU A 24 4.10 -47.95 6.76
N THR A 25 5.10 -48.82 6.85
CA THR A 25 4.89 -50.26 7.10
C THR A 25 4.34 -50.52 8.50
N SER A 26 4.80 -49.78 9.53
CA SER A 26 4.26 -49.83 10.89
C SER A 26 2.80 -49.34 10.94
N GLN A 27 2.46 -48.28 10.19
CA GLN A 27 1.09 -47.79 10.08
C GLN A 27 0.19 -48.81 9.35
N ASN A 28 0.64 -49.36 8.22
CA ASN A 28 -0.11 -50.38 7.47
C ASN A 28 -0.35 -51.65 8.29
N THR A 29 0.63 -52.13 9.08
CA THR A 29 0.42 -53.30 9.96
C THR A 29 -0.56 -53.01 11.10
N LYS A 30 -0.62 -51.76 11.63
CA LYS A 30 -1.62 -51.33 12.61
C LYS A 30 -3.02 -51.24 11.99
N LEU A 31 -3.15 -50.68 10.78
CA LEU A 31 -4.42 -50.63 10.04
C LEU A 31 -4.92 -52.04 9.66
N ALA A 32 -4.03 -52.91 9.18
CA ALA A 32 -4.34 -54.31 8.88
C ALA A 32 -4.57 -55.18 10.15
N ARG A 33 -4.32 -54.66 11.35
CA ARG A 33 -4.78 -55.25 12.60
C ARG A 33 -6.19 -54.78 12.94
N ARG A 34 -6.43 -53.45 12.95
CA ARG A 34 -7.76 -52.85 13.16
C ARG A 34 -8.82 -53.44 12.21
N LEU A 35 -8.50 -53.55 10.92
CA LEU A 35 -9.39 -54.14 9.92
C LEU A 35 -9.70 -55.63 10.15
N ARG A 36 -8.87 -56.37 10.92
CA ARG A 36 -9.17 -57.74 11.33
C ARG A 36 -9.98 -57.78 12.63
N GLU A 37 -9.65 -56.94 13.59
CA GLU A 37 -10.41 -56.74 14.84
C GLU A 37 -11.87 -56.33 14.52
N GLU A 38 -12.06 -55.39 13.60
CA GLU A 38 -13.35 -54.89 13.13
C GLU A 38 -14.13 -55.91 12.26
N LYS A 39 -13.42 -56.75 11.47
CA LYS A 39 -14.05 -57.85 10.73
C LYS A 39 -14.53 -58.97 11.67
N GLU A 40 -13.76 -59.30 12.70
CA GLU A 40 -14.16 -60.31 13.68
C GLU A 40 -15.31 -59.79 14.57
N ALA A 41 -15.30 -58.50 14.94
CA ALA A 41 -16.43 -57.85 15.62
C ALA A 41 -17.71 -57.85 14.76
N ASN A 42 -17.64 -57.52 13.47
CA ASN A 42 -18.79 -57.61 12.56
C ASN A 42 -19.29 -59.06 12.39
N LYS A 43 -18.37 -60.05 12.36
CA LYS A 43 -18.71 -61.47 12.32
C LYS A 43 -19.42 -61.94 13.60
N GLN A 44 -18.95 -61.51 14.77
CA GLN A 44 -19.62 -61.75 16.05
C GLN A 44 -21.01 -61.11 16.10
N TYR A 45 -21.14 -59.86 15.65
CA TYR A 45 -22.42 -59.15 15.56
C TYR A 45 -23.41 -59.85 14.62
N PHE A 46 -22.94 -60.35 13.47
CA PHE A 46 -23.75 -61.15 12.54
C PHE A 46 -24.22 -62.47 13.18
N THR A 47 -23.34 -63.20 13.87
CA THR A 47 -23.76 -64.42 14.58
C THR A 47 -24.73 -64.14 15.74
N ALA A 48 -24.57 -63.02 16.45
CA ALA A 48 -25.47 -62.63 17.53
C ALA A 48 -26.86 -62.24 17.00
N THR A 49 -26.94 -61.50 15.88
CA THR A 49 -28.22 -61.16 15.24
C THR A 49 -28.90 -62.38 14.61
N GLN A 50 -28.13 -63.32 14.04
CA GLN A 50 -28.67 -64.59 13.54
C GLN A 50 -29.25 -65.46 14.67
N GLU A 51 -28.57 -65.58 15.80
CA GLU A 51 -29.07 -66.36 16.94
C GLU A 51 -30.27 -65.66 17.62
N LEU A 52 -30.27 -64.32 17.73
CA LEU A 52 -31.43 -63.56 18.18
C LEU A 52 -32.65 -63.79 17.28
N GLN A 53 -32.47 -63.81 15.96
CA GLN A 53 -33.55 -64.09 15.00
C GLN A 53 -34.11 -65.52 15.17
N LYS A 54 -33.24 -66.50 15.46
CA LYS A 54 -33.60 -67.90 15.74
C LYS A 54 -34.29 -68.08 17.11
N GLN A 55 -33.91 -67.30 18.11
CA GLN A 55 -34.64 -67.24 19.39
C GLN A 55 -36.02 -66.59 19.22
N LEU A 56 -36.13 -65.55 18.40
CA LEU A 56 -37.42 -64.91 18.08
C LEU A 56 -38.36 -65.86 17.33
N SER A 57 -37.88 -66.64 16.36
CA SER A 57 -38.71 -67.65 15.68
C SER A 57 -39.18 -68.75 16.63
N ALA A 58 -38.27 -69.32 17.45
CA ALA A 58 -38.64 -70.31 18.46
C ALA A 58 -39.66 -69.76 19.48
N ARG A 59 -39.58 -68.46 19.80
CA ARG A 59 -40.54 -67.76 20.68
C ARG A 59 -41.87 -67.46 20.00
N THR A 60 -41.94 -67.32 18.67
CA THR A 60 -43.22 -67.29 17.96
C THR A 60 -43.85 -68.68 17.89
N ASP A 61 -43.06 -69.73 17.68
CA ASP A 61 -43.54 -71.11 17.63
C ASP A 61 -44.11 -71.55 18.99
N ALA A 62 -43.38 -71.29 20.08
CA ALA A 62 -43.87 -71.52 21.44
C ALA A 62 -45.12 -70.71 21.79
N ASN A 63 -45.28 -69.48 21.25
CA ASN A 63 -46.52 -68.71 21.41
C ASN A 63 -47.69 -69.30 20.61
N LEU A 64 -47.43 -69.94 19.46
CA LEU A 64 -48.46 -70.63 18.68
C LEU A 64 -48.91 -71.92 19.39
N GLU A 65 -47.98 -72.70 19.95
CA GLU A 65 -48.29 -73.85 20.81
C GLU A 65 -49.07 -73.43 22.06
N LEU A 66 -48.65 -72.36 22.75
CA LEU A 66 -49.36 -71.83 23.92
C LEU A 66 -50.79 -71.40 23.54
N ASN A 67 -50.98 -70.69 22.42
CA ASN A 67 -52.32 -70.31 21.94
C ASN A 67 -53.17 -71.52 21.53
N HIS A 68 -52.57 -72.57 20.97
CA HIS A 68 -53.27 -73.82 20.66
C HIS A 68 -53.73 -74.53 21.94
N THR A 69 -52.85 -74.62 22.94
CA THR A 69 -53.16 -75.22 24.24
C THR A 69 -54.23 -74.43 24.99
N LEU A 70 -54.17 -73.09 24.96
CA LEU A 70 -55.15 -72.22 25.60
C LEU A 70 -56.54 -72.33 24.92
N LYS A 71 -56.58 -72.49 23.59
CA LYS A 71 -57.82 -72.83 22.86
C LYS A 71 -58.35 -74.22 23.22
N GLN A 72 -57.48 -75.23 23.37
CA GLN A 72 -57.91 -76.55 23.82
C GLN A 72 -58.51 -76.52 25.24
N TYR A 73 -57.91 -75.76 26.17
CA TYR A 73 -58.49 -75.54 27.49
C TYR A 73 -59.83 -74.78 27.42
N GLN A 74 -59.96 -73.76 26.56
CA GLN A 74 -61.24 -73.06 26.37
C GLN A 74 -62.35 -73.99 25.85
N ILE A 75 -62.03 -74.90 24.93
CA ILE A 75 -62.97 -75.93 24.44
C ILE A 75 -63.35 -76.90 25.58
N GLN A 76 -62.37 -77.44 26.31
CA GLN A 76 -62.62 -78.34 27.44
C GLN A 76 -63.46 -77.69 28.55
N THR A 77 -63.30 -76.39 28.81
CA THR A 77 -64.17 -75.66 29.75
C THR A 77 -65.57 -75.36 29.21
N ALA A 78 -65.76 -75.30 27.89
CA ALA A 78 -67.09 -75.16 27.29
C ALA A 78 -67.87 -76.48 27.33
N ASP A 79 -67.19 -77.60 27.12
CA ASP A 79 -67.80 -78.94 27.16
C ASP A 79 -68.21 -79.35 28.60
N LEU A 80 -67.45 -78.91 29.61
CA LEU A 80 -67.78 -79.15 31.03
C LEU A 80 -68.95 -78.32 31.59
N LEU A 81 -69.48 -77.36 30.83
CA LEU A 81 -70.53 -76.42 31.29
C LEU A 81 -71.90 -76.65 30.65
N ASN A 82 -72.14 -77.79 29.99
CA ASN A 82 -73.47 -78.18 29.49
C ASN A 82 -73.86 -79.62 29.86
N PRO A 83 -74.73 -79.77 30.87
CA PRO A 83 -75.91 -80.61 30.72
C PRO A 83 -77.19 -79.76 30.67
N SER A 84 -78.07 -80.08 29.73
CA SER A 84 -79.32 -79.33 29.50
C SER A 84 -80.38 -79.61 30.56
N ILE A 85 -80.99 -78.54 31.11
CA ILE A 85 -82.36 -78.58 31.65
C ILE A 85 -83.10 -77.36 31.11
N ALA A 86 -84.28 -77.59 30.52
CA ALA A 86 -85.19 -76.54 30.08
C ALA A 86 -86.40 -76.43 31.01
N GLY A 87 -86.91 -75.20 31.19
CA GLY A 87 -88.28 -74.92 31.63
C GLY A 87 -88.65 -75.26 33.08
N GLY A 88 -88.81 -74.25 33.93
CA GLY A 88 -89.43 -74.40 35.25
C GLY A 88 -89.58 -73.08 36.00
N ASN A 89 -90.81 -72.57 36.11
CA ASN A 89 -91.10 -71.40 36.94
C ASN A 89 -91.05 -71.78 38.43
N MET A 90 -90.24 -71.07 39.22
CA MET A 90 -90.52 -70.91 40.65
C MET A 90 -89.90 -69.62 41.18
N GLU A 91 -90.72 -68.75 41.74
CA GLU A 91 -90.24 -67.70 42.64
C GLU A 91 -89.73 -68.35 43.93
N ILE A 92 -88.54 -67.99 44.42
CA ILE A 92 -88.21 -68.07 45.85
C ILE A 92 -87.28 -66.93 46.23
N SER A 93 -87.59 -66.33 47.38
CA SER A 93 -86.89 -65.20 48.00
C SER A 93 -85.46 -65.56 48.45
N LEU A 94 -84.53 -64.61 48.28
CA LEU A 94 -83.22 -64.67 48.91
C LEU A 94 -83.31 -64.32 50.41
N GLN A 95 -83.54 -65.34 51.25
CA GLN A 95 -83.29 -65.27 52.69
C GLN A 95 -82.50 -66.49 53.18
N SER A 96 -81.17 -66.37 53.18
CA SER A 96 -80.23 -67.37 53.70
C SER A 96 -80.14 -67.35 55.23
N SER A 97 -81.06 -68.06 55.90
CA SER A 97 -80.97 -68.31 57.34
C SER A 97 -80.10 -69.54 57.63
N ALA A 98 -78.98 -69.35 58.35
CA ALA A 98 -78.04 -70.41 58.66
C ALA A 98 -78.37 -71.14 59.97
N ARG A 99 -78.55 -72.47 59.87
CA ARG A 99 -78.53 -73.52 60.93
C ARG A 99 -78.89 -74.85 60.25
N ASN A 100 -78.48 -76.03 60.68
CA ASN A 100 -77.39 -76.48 61.56
C ASN A 100 -77.29 -78.00 61.30
N VAL A 101 -76.10 -78.59 61.19
CA VAL A 101 -75.94 -80.05 61.30
C VAL A 101 -75.07 -80.31 62.52
N THR A 102 -75.69 -80.86 63.57
CA THR A 102 -75.01 -81.28 64.80
C THR A 102 -75.22 -82.78 64.95
N ALA A 103 -74.16 -83.57 64.81
CA ALA A 103 -74.21 -85.00 65.06
C ALA A 103 -74.09 -85.28 66.57
N VAL A 104 -75.02 -86.08 67.11
CA VAL A 104 -74.92 -86.71 68.44
C VAL A 104 -75.45 -88.14 68.33
N SER A 105 -74.81 -89.06 69.03
CA SER A 105 -75.09 -90.51 68.96
C SER A 105 -76.18 -90.97 69.92
N GLY A 106 -76.79 -92.12 69.63
CA GLY A 106 -76.95 -93.18 70.64
C GLY A 106 -78.35 -93.78 70.87
N ILE A 107 -78.35 -95.13 70.95
CA ILE A 107 -79.16 -95.98 71.84
C ILE A 107 -80.70 -95.92 71.70
N GLY A 108 -81.34 -97.09 71.48
CA GLY A 108 -82.78 -97.25 71.71
C GLY A 108 -83.34 -98.58 71.18
N GLU A 109 -84.14 -99.29 71.99
CA GLU A 109 -84.67 -100.62 71.67
C GLU A 109 -86.02 -100.62 70.91
N LYS A 110 -86.24 -101.72 70.17
CA LYS A 110 -87.48 -102.52 70.03
C LYS A 110 -88.70 -102.05 69.20
N ASP A 111 -89.24 -103.08 68.54
CA ASP A 111 -90.64 -103.39 68.22
C ASP A 111 -91.49 -102.33 67.48
N THR A 112 -91.94 -102.59 66.26
CA THR A 112 -93.02 -103.58 66.06
C THR A 112 -93.13 -104.16 64.65
N ASN A 113 -93.74 -105.36 64.55
CA ASN A 113 -94.00 -106.13 63.33
C ASN A 113 -94.76 -105.37 62.23
N VAL A 114 -94.39 -105.60 60.95
CA VAL A 114 -95.16 -106.40 59.95
C VAL A 114 -94.39 -106.42 58.61
N PRO A 115 -94.29 -107.56 57.88
CA PRO A 115 -93.42 -107.67 56.71
C PRO A 115 -94.10 -107.33 55.37
N ASN A 116 -93.31 -106.92 54.38
CA ASN A 116 -93.67 -107.06 52.96
C ASN A 116 -92.44 -107.44 52.12
N ARG A 117 -92.56 -108.42 51.22
CA ARG A 117 -91.43 -109.05 50.50
C ARG A 117 -91.21 -108.43 49.11
N SER A 118 -90.81 -107.16 49.07
CA SER A 118 -90.46 -106.46 47.82
C SER A 118 -89.18 -105.62 47.90
N SER A 119 -88.67 -105.31 49.10
CA SER A 119 -87.61 -104.33 49.30
C SER A 119 -86.17 -104.83 49.07
N GLU A 120 -85.93 -106.15 48.99
CA GLU A 120 -84.56 -106.68 48.86
C GLU A 120 -83.91 -106.36 47.51
N HIS A 121 -84.67 -106.31 46.42
CA HIS A 121 -84.13 -105.93 45.11
C HIS A 121 -83.86 -104.41 45.02
N GLU A 122 -84.81 -103.59 45.49
CA GLU A 122 -84.65 -102.13 45.56
C GLU A 122 -83.44 -101.72 46.40
N TYR A 123 -83.13 -102.45 47.48
CA TYR A 123 -81.94 -102.21 48.31
C TYR A 123 -80.63 -102.51 47.59
N GLU A 124 -80.55 -103.59 46.82
CA GLU A 124 -79.32 -103.94 46.10
C GLU A 124 -79.10 -103.02 44.88
N ASP A 125 -80.17 -102.65 44.16
CA ASP A 125 -80.13 -101.64 43.09
C ASP A 125 -79.66 -100.26 43.62
N LEU A 126 -80.21 -99.81 44.76
CA LEU A 126 -79.78 -98.58 45.42
C LEU A 126 -78.32 -98.63 45.87
N ARG A 127 -77.85 -99.81 46.30
CA ARG A 127 -76.46 -100.03 46.74
C ARG A 127 -75.48 -100.01 45.59
N GLU A 128 -75.83 -100.62 44.44
CA GLU A 128 -75.01 -100.57 43.22
C GLU A 128 -74.97 -99.14 42.64
N GLN A 129 -76.09 -98.42 42.65
CA GLN A 129 -76.12 -96.98 42.32
C GLN A 129 -75.26 -96.14 43.28
N LEU A 130 -75.26 -96.45 44.59
CA LEU A 130 -74.41 -95.76 45.56
C LEU A 130 -72.93 -96.01 45.27
N ALA A 131 -72.54 -97.27 45.04
CA ALA A 131 -71.17 -97.65 44.71
C ALA A 131 -70.69 -96.99 43.40
N SER A 132 -71.53 -96.95 42.36
CA SER A 132 -71.24 -96.22 41.11
C SER A 132 -71.00 -94.74 41.38
N ARG A 133 -71.85 -94.10 42.20
CA ARG A 133 -71.67 -92.69 42.60
C ARG A 133 -70.44 -92.46 43.47
N GLU A 134 -70.07 -93.37 44.36
CA GLU A 134 -68.83 -93.27 45.13
C GLU A 134 -67.61 -93.37 44.22
N GLN A 135 -67.64 -94.25 43.22
CA GLN A 135 -66.58 -94.39 42.23
C GLN A 135 -66.49 -93.17 41.28
N GLU A 136 -67.61 -92.60 40.84
CA GLU A 136 -67.67 -91.33 40.10
C GLU A 136 -67.12 -90.16 40.91
N ASN A 137 -67.51 -90.03 42.19
CA ASN A 137 -66.98 -89.01 43.09
C ASN A 137 -65.47 -89.18 43.31
N LEU A 138 -64.97 -90.41 43.44
CA LEU A 138 -63.53 -90.68 43.57
C LEU A 138 -62.77 -90.26 42.30
N ALA A 139 -63.32 -90.55 41.12
CA ALA A 139 -62.76 -90.12 39.83
C ALA A 139 -62.80 -88.60 39.65
N LEU A 140 -63.87 -87.93 40.10
CA LEU A 140 -63.97 -86.46 40.13
C LEU A 140 -62.94 -85.82 41.07
N VAL A 141 -62.73 -86.38 42.26
CA VAL A 141 -61.69 -85.91 43.20
C VAL A 141 -60.29 -86.11 42.62
N GLN A 142 -60.01 -87.25 41.99
CA GLN A 142 -58.73 -87.49 41.29
C GLN A 142 -58.53 -86.51 40.13
N SER A 143 -59.57 -86.28 39.32
CA SER A 143 -59.57 -85.28 38.24
C SER A 143 -59.24 -83.88 38.78
N LEU A 144 -59.96 -83.41 39.80
CA LEU A 144 -59.74 -82.12 40.45
C LEU A 144 -58.34 -81.99 41.07
N CYS A 145 -57.79 -83.06 41.65
CA CYS A 145 -56.41 -83.10 42.10
C CYS A 145 -55.42 -82.89 40.94
N THR A 146 -55.55 -83.62 39.82
CA THR A 146 -54.65 -83.46 38.67
C THR A 146 -54.80 -82.09 37.98
N ILE A 147 -56.00 -81.50 37.97
CA ILE A 147 -56.24 -80.14 37.47
C ILE A 147 -55.55 -79.12 38.38
N LYS A 148 -55.73 -79.21 39.70
CA LYS A 148 -55.07 -78.34 40.68
C LYS A 148 -53.54 -78.42 40.58
N GLU A 149 -53.01 -79.63 40.40
CA GLU A 149 -51.57 -79.87 40.25
C GLU A 149 -51.03 -79.29 38.94
N LYS A 150 -51.76 -79.40 37.82
CA LYS A 150 -51.45 -78.72 36.56
C LYS A 150 -51.52 -77.20 36.67
N CYS A 151 -52.49 -76.64 37.39
CA CYS A 151 -52.56 -75.20 37.63
C CYS A 151 -51.35 -74.70 38.42
N ALA A 152 -50.97 -75.38 39.51
CA ALA A 152 -49.78 -75.03 40.29
C ALA A 152 -48.47 -75.15 39.48
N GLN A 153 -48.36 -76.16 38.60
CA GLN A 153 -47.24 -76.28 37.66
C GLN A 153 -47.21 -75.13 36.65
N MET A 154 -48.36 -74.76 36.08
CA MET A 154 -48.50 -73.65 35.12
C MET A 154 -48.17 -72.29 35.76
N GLU A 155 -48.63 -72.05 36.99
CA GLU A 155 -48.29 -70.86 37.77
C GLU A 155 -46.78 -70.79 38.05
N ALA A 156 -46.16 -71.90 38.48
CA ALA A 156 -44.72 -71.96 38.72
C ALA A 156 -43.88 -71.75 37.43
N VAL A 157 -44.35 -72.26 36.29
CA VAL A 157 -43.72 -71.99 34.97
C VAL A 157 -43.86 -70.52 34.59
N HIS A 158 -45.04 -69.92 34.75
CA HIS A 158 -45.28 -68.52 34.42
C HIS A 158 -44.47 -67.56 35.32
N GLU A 159 -44.39 -67.84 36.62
CA GLU A 159 -43.58 -67.08 37.57
C GLU A 159 -42.06 -67.20 37.26
N LYS A 160 -41.62 -68.39 36.82
CA LYS A 160 -40.24 -68.60 36.34
C LYS A 160 -39.96 -67.83 35.04
N GLU A 161 -40.89 -67.84 34.08
CA GLU A 161 -40.78 -67.04 32.85
C GLU A 161 -40.72 -65.53 33.14
N LEU A 162 -41.53 -65.02 34.08
CA LEU A 162 -41.49 -63.62 34.49
C LEU A 162 -40.14 -63.25 35.08
N ARG A 163 -39.56 -64.09 35.95
CA ARG A 163 -38.20 -63.88 36.49
C ARG A 163 -37.13 -63.88 35.40
N VAL A 164 -37.20 -64.79 34.43
CA VAL A 164 -36.27 -64.84 33.30
C VAL A 164 -36.38 -63.57 32.44
N LYS A 165 -37.58 -63.19 32.01
CA LYS A 165 -37.82 -61.98 31.21
C LYS A 165 -37.39 -60.69 31.92
N ALA A 166 -37.54 -60.63 33.25
CA ALA A 166 -37.05 -59.52 34.05
C ALA A 166 -35.51 -59.46 34.11
N ALA A 167 -34.83 -60.62 34.21
CA ALA A 167 -33.38 -60.71 34.16
C ALA A 167 -32.82 -60.37 32.77
N GLU A 168 -33.41 -60.91 31.70
CA GLU A 168 -33.08 -60.58 30.30
C GLU A 168 -33.19 -59.06 30.05
N HIS A 169 -34.27 -58.43 30.54
CA HIS A 169 -34.46 -56.99 30.41
C HIS A 169 -33.44 -56.17 31.21
N ALA A 170 -33.07 -56.61 32.42
CA ALA A 170 -32.05 -55.95 33.24
C ALA A 170 -30.66 -56.04 32.57
N GLU A 171 -30.29 -57.21 32.05
CA GLU A 171 -29.03 -57.41 31.32
C GLU A 171 -28.99 -56.59 30.01
N ALA A 172 -30.11 -56.55 29.27
CA ALA A 172 -30.25 -55.71 28.08
C ALA A 172 -30.09 -54.22 28.39
N MET A 173 -30.69 -53.73 29.50
CA MET A 173 -30.48 -52.35 29.96
C MET A 173 -29.03 -52.09 30.38
N GLU A 174 -28.37 -53.02 31.08
CA GLU A 174 -26.97 -52.84 31.48
C GLU A 174 -26.04 -52.80 30.24
N ASN A 175 -26.25 -53.70 29.27
CA ASN A 175 -25.52 -53.73 28.01
C ASN A 175 -25.73 -52.44 27.19
N TYR A 176 -26.95 -51.89 27.17
CA TYR A 176 -27.23 -50.59 26.57
C TYR A 176 -26.50 -49.45 27.31
N MET A 177 -26.61 -49.38 28.64
CA MET A 177 -25.94 -48.36 29.46
C MET A 177 -24.41 -48.42 29.32
N ARG A 178 -23.82 -49.62 29.23
CA ARG A 178 -22.38 -49.80 28.98
C ARG A 178 -21.97 -49.24 27.61
N THR A 179 -22.79 -49.49 26.58
CA THR A 179 -22.59 -48.95 25.21
C THR A 179 -22.72 -47.42 25.17
N VAL A 180 -23.69 -46.84 25.89
CA VAL A 180 -23.85 -45.39 26.04
C VAL A 180 -22.65 -44.77 26.77
N ASN A 181 -22.20 -45.37 27.86
CA ASN A 181 -21.04 -44.87 28.61
C ASN A 181 -19.73 -44.97 27.80
N GLU A 182 -19.53 -46.03 27.02
CA GLU A 182 -18.39 -46.13 26.10
C GLU A 182 -18.44 -45.08 24.99
N THR A 183 -19.60 -44.84 24.39
CA THR A 183 -19.74 -43.84 23.31
C THR A 183 -19.56 -42.41 23.84
N LEU A 184 -20.10 -42.09 25.02
CA LEU A 184 -19.81 -40.84 25.72
C LEU A 184 -18.30 -40.68 26.02
N SER A 185 -17.64 -41.71 26.57
CA SER A 185 -16.20 -41.67 26.88
C SER A 185 -15.33 -41.42 25.64
N ARG A 186 -15.72 -41.97 24.47
CA ARG A 186 -15.06 -41.71 23.18
C ARG A 186 -15.28 -40.26 22.73
N ILE A 187 -16.51 -39.75 22.83
CA ILE A 187 -16.86 -38.36 22.50
C ILE A 187 -16.09 -37.35 23.37
N GLU A 188 -15.94 -37.61 24.67
CA GLU A 188 -15.15 -36.76 25.58
C GLU A 188 -13.65 -36.78 25.24
N SER A 189 -13.11 -37.95 24.89
CA SER A 189 -11.71 -38.09 24.43
C SER A 189 -11.45 -37.37 23.09
N ASP A 190 -12.36 -37.52 22.12
CA ASP A 190 -12.30 -36.80 20.84
C ASP A 190 -12.44 -35.28 21.04
N LYS A 191 -13.36 -34.84 21.90
CA LYS A 191 -13.52 -33.43 22.28
C LYS A 191 -12.22 -32.86 22.85
N HIS A 192 -11.60 -33.52 23.83
CA HIS A 192 -10.35 -33.03 24.41
C HIS A 192 -9.21 -33.00 23.39
N ARG A 193 -9.09 -33.99 22.48
CA ARG A 193 -8.10 -33.90 21.39
C ARG A 193 -8.35 -32.69 20.48
N LEU A 194 -9.61 -32.43 20.12
CA LEU A 194 -9.99 -31.30 19.28
C LEU A 194 -9.77 -29.95 19.98
N GLU A 195 -9.99 -29.86 21.29
CA GLU A 195 -9.66 -28.67 22.11
C GLU A 195 -8.14 -28.41 22.09
N ASP A 196 -7.34 -29.46 22.27
CA ASP A 196 -5.86 -29.42 22.23
C ASP A 196 -5.33 -28.98 20.85
N GLU A 197 -5.93 -29.49 19.77
CA GLU A 197 -5.65 -29.07 18.40
C GLU A 197 -6.07 -27.61 18.15
N ASN A 198 -7.22 -27.17 18.69
CA ASN A 198 -7.66 -25.77 18.60
C ASN A 198 -6.68 -24.82 19.29
N VAL A 199 -6.17 -25.19 20.47
CA VAL A 199 -5.14 -24.41 21.20
C VAL A 199 -3.85 -24.32 20.38
N LYS A 200 -3.37 -25.43 19.81
CA LYS A 200 -2.17 -25.46 18.93
C LYS A 200 -2.36 -24.60 17.68
N LEU A 201 -3.53 -24.64 17.04
CA LEU A 201 -3.87 -23.81 15.88
C LEU A 201 -3.95 -22.31 16.23
N ARG A 202 -4.56 -21.95 17.37
CA ARG A 202 -4.59 -20.56 17.86
C ARG A 202 -3.19 -20.03 18.15
N ALA A 203 -2.34 -20.83 18.80
CA ALA A 203 -0.95 -20.46 19.05
C ALA A 203 -0.15 -20.24 17.75
N LYS A 204 -0.33 -21.13 16.76
CA LYS A 204 0.31 -20.99 15.43
C LYS A 204 -0.20 -19.77 14.65
N SER A 205 -1.50 -19.47 14.73
CA SER A 205 -2.10 -18.27 14.14
C SER A 205 -1.55 -16.98 14.78
N ALA A 206 -1.47 -16.93 16.12
CA ALA A 206 -0.89 -15.81 16.85
C ALA A 206 0.61 -15.59 16.54
N ALA A 207 1.39 -16.67 16.39
CA ALA A 207 2.77 -16.60 15.94
C ALA A 207 2.89 -16.00 14.53
N SER A 208 2.06 -16.48 13.59
CA SER A 208 2.03 -15.96 12.21
C SER A 208 1.56 -14.50 12.11
N SER A 209 0.66 -14.04 13.01
CA SER A 209 0.30 -12.62 13.10
C SER A 209 1.50 -11.76 13.52
N ARG A 210 2.23 -12.17 14.56
CA ARG A 210 3.45 -11.47 15.02
C ARG A 210 4.54 -11.43 13.95
N GLU A 211 4.72 -12.53 13.21
CA GLU A 211 5.63 -12.60 12.07
C GLU A 211 5.20 -11.61 10.96
N LYS A 212 3.90 -11.57 10.62
CA LYS A 212 3.33 -10.63 9.65
C LYS A 212 3.43 -9.17 10.10
N GLU A 213 3.32 -8.89 11.39
CA GLU A 213 3.51 -7.56 12.00
C GLU A 213 4.99 -7.14 11.94
N SER A 214 5.92 -8.05 12.26
CA SER A 214 7.37 -7.83 12.12
C SER A 214 7.79 -7.58 10.67
N LEU A 215 7.27 -8.37 9.72
CA LEU A 215 7.50 -8.19 8.29
C LEU A 215 6.93 -6.86 7.78
N LYS A 216 5.74 -6.44 8.25
CA LYS A 216 5.19 -5.11 7.94
C LYS A 216 6.10 -3.98 8.43
N ALA A 217 6.58 -4.05 9.67
CA ALA A 217 7.52 -3.06 10.21
C ALA A 217 8.80 -3.00 9.35
N ARG A 218 9.33 -4.17 8.96
CA ARG A 218 10.52 -4.25 8.10
C ARG A 218 10.30 -3.68 6.69
N VAL A 219 9.10 -3.82 6.12
CA VAL A 219 8.75 -3.18 4.83
C VAL A 219 8.78 -1.65 4.96
N VAL A 220 8.18 -1.09 6.02
CA VAL A 220 8.19 0.38 6.27
C VAL A 220 9.61 0.91 6.47
N ASP A 221 10.48 0.18 7.18
CA ASP A 221 11.91 0.53 7.30
C ASP A 221 12.61 0.55 5.93
N LEU A 222 12.34 -0.44 5.07
CA LEU A 222 12.93 -0.55 3.72
C LEU A 222 12.40 0.54 2.78
N GLU A 223 11.12 0.90 2.85
CA GLU A 223 10.53 2.03 2.12
C GLU A 223 11.16 3.36 2.56
N LEU A 224 11.40 3.53 3.86
CA LEU A 224 12.08 4.70 4.42
C LEU A 224 13.57 4.75 4.03
N GLN A 225 14.25 3.61 3.88
CA GLN A 225 15.60 3.55 3.31
C GLN A 225 15.58 3.91 1.82
N LEU A 226 14.69 3.32 1.02
CA LEU A 226 14.54 3.61 -0.40
C LEU A 226 14.26 5.11 -0.67
N ALA A 227 13.47 5.76 0.16
CA ALA A 227 13.20 7.19 0.08
C ALA A 227 14.43 8.07 0.39
N ARG A 228 15.35 7.60 1.26
CA ARG A 228 16.62 8.29 1.54
C ARG A 228 17.60 8.13 0.39
N GLU A 229 17.74 6.92 -0.15
CA GLU A 229 18.62 6.66 -1.30
C GLU A 229 18.18 7.45 -2.53
N ARG A 230 16.89 7.46 -2.86
CA ARG A 230 16.36 8.29 -3.96
C ARG A 230 16.71 9.78 -3.81
N LYS A 231 16.65 10.32 -2.59
CA LYS A 231 17.03 11.71 -2.32
C LYS A 231 18.55 11.94 -2.39
N LEU A 232 19.37 10.94 -2.04
CA LEU A 232 20.81 10.99 -2.27
C LEU A 232 21.14 10.99 -3.77
N THR A 233 20.46 10.15 -4.57
CA THR A 233 20.58 10.18 -6.04
C THR A 233 20.19 11.54 -6.61
N GLU A 234 19.03 12.08 -6.23
CA GLU A 234 18.56 13.41 -6.66
C GLU A 234 19.57 14.52 -6.31
N MET A 235 20.18 14.49 -5.12
CA MET A 235 21.22 15.45 -4.73
C MET A 235 22.53 15.28 -5.51
N VAL A 236 22.91 14.05 -5.87
CA VAL A 236 24.09 13.79 -6.71
C VAL A 236 23.84 14.25 -8.15
N GLU A 237 22.66 14.01 -8.70
CA GLU A 237 22.25 14.49 -10.03
C GLU A 237 22.21 16.03 -10.09
N GLN A 238 21.67 16.70 -9.06
CA GLN A 238 21.69 18.17 -8.95
C GLN A 238 23.13 18.71 -8.83
N LYS A 239 24.01 18.04 -8.07
CA LYS A 239 25.44 18.42 -7.99
C LYS A 239 26.13 18.27 -9.34
N GLN A 240 25.92 17.15 -10.03
CA GLN A 240 26.47 16.88 -11.37
C GLN A 240 26.01 17.93 -12.39
N GLN A 241 24.74 18.34 -12.36
CA GLN A 241 24.22 19.40 -13.22
C GLN A 241 24.87 20.76 -12.94
N LEU A 242 25.12 21.10 -11.68
CA LEU A 242 25.81 22.35 -11.30
C LEU A 242 27.29 22.34 -11.68
N GLU A 243 27.97 21.20 -11.58
CA GLU A 243 29.36 21.04 -12.02
C GLU A 243 29.46 21.16 -13.55
N ASN A 244 28.60 20.47 -14.30
CA ASN A 244 28.53 20.61 -15.76
C ASN A 244 28.26 22.08 -16.19
N GLN A 245 27.33 22.78 -15.52
CA GLN A 245 27.05 24.20 -15.80
C GLN A 245 28.24 25.11 -15.48
N HIS A 246 29.07 24.77 -14.50
CA HIS A 246 30.30 25.49 -14.20
C HIS A 246 31.37 25.24 -15.28
N GLU A 247 31.50 24.01 -15.77
CA GLU A 247 32.40 23.67 -16.88
C GLU A 247 32.01 24.39 -18.17
N GLU A 248 30.72 24.42 -18.54
CA GLU A 248 30.22 25.19 -19.70
C GLU A 248 30.48 26.70 -19.57
N GLN A 249 30.32 27.27 -18.36
CA GLN A 249 30.65 28.67 -18.10
C GLN A 249 32.16 28.95 -18.19
N GLN A 250 33.00 28.02 -17.73
CA GLN A 250 34.45 28.15 -17.80
C GLN A 250 34.98 27.99 -19.23
N GLU A 251 34.43 27.04 -20.00
CA GLU A 251 34.80 26.82 -21.40
C GLU A 251 34.33 27.97 -22.30
N SER A 252 33.12 28.51 -22.08
CA SER A 252 32.63 29.69 -22.80
C SER A 252 33.41 30.98 -22.45
N ALA A 253 33.85 31.15 -21.19
CA ALA A 253 34.77 32.22 -20.81
C ALA A 253 36.13 32.09 -21.53
N ALA A 254 36.71 30.88 -21.56
CA ALA A 254 37.97 30.61 -22.27
C ALA A 254 37.85 30.85 -23.78
N LYS A 255 36.73 30.45 -24.41
CA LYS A 255 36.41 30.74 -25.81
C LYS A 255 36.31 32.25 -26.09
N LEU A 256 35.69 33.02 -25.19
CA LEU A 256 35.59 34.47 -25.29
C LEU A 256 36.95 35.17 -25.14
N GLU A 257 37.81 34.69 -24.25
CA GLU A 257 39.16 35.22 -24.07
C GLU A 257 40.07 34.91 -25.27
N ALA A 258 40.05 33.67 -25.77
CA ALA A 258 40.74 33.29 -27.00
C ALA A 258 40.28 34.12 -28.22
N ALA A 259 38.98 34.42 -28.32
CA ALA A 259 38.45 35.29 -29.37
C ALA A 259 38.98 36.73 -29.27
N LYS A 260 39.09 37.30 -28.06
CA LYS A 260 39.71 38.63 -27.84
C LYS A 260 41.18 38.64 -28.23
N VAL A 261 41.96 37.65 -27.80
CA VAL A 261 43.39 37.54 -28.14
C VAL A 261 43.59 37.42 -29.65
N LYS A 262 42.74 36.65 -30.34
CA LYS A 262 42.73 36.55 -31.80
C LYS A 262 42.39 37.89 -32.47
N GLN A 263 41.37 38.61 -31.98
CA GLN A 263 41.00 39.93 -32.49
C GLN A 263 42.11 40.97 -32.30
N GLU A 264 42.77 40.99 -31.13
CA GLU A 264 43.94 41.85 -30.90
C GLU A 264 45.10 41.52 -31.85
N TYR A 265 45.37 40.23 -32.10
CA TYR A 265 46.40 39.81 -33.03
C TYR A 265 46.07 40.25 -34.48
N GLU A 266 44.83 40.10 -34.92
CA GLU A 266 44.35 40.56 -36.24
C GLU A 266 44.48 42.09 -36.38
N MET A 267 44.09 42.86 -35.37
CA MET A 267 44.27 44.33 -35.34
C MET A 267 45.75 44.74 -35.41
N ARG A 268 46.65 44.03 -34.71
CA ARG A 268 48.11 44.26 -34.79
C ARG A 268 48.65 43.92 -36.19
N CYS A 269 48.18 42.84 -36.82
CA CYS A 269 48.57 42.46 -38.17
C CYS A 269 48.15 43.51 -39.22
N GLU A 270 46.93 44.04 -39.13
CA GLU A 270 46.45 45.07 -40.05
C GLU A 270 47.21 46.39 -39.84
N THR A 271 47.50 46.76 -38.58
CA THR A 271 48.35 47.93 -38.26
C THR A 271 49.76 47.81 -38.86
N LEU A 272 50.38 46.63 -38.77
CA LEU A 272 51.70 46.37 -39.38
C LEU A 272 51.64 46.37 -40.92
N LYS A 273 50.54 45.89 -41.50
CA LYS A 273 50.27 45.91 -42.94
C LYS A 273 50.10 47.34 -43.47
N ASP A 274 49.44 48.23 -42.72
CA ASP A 274 49.37 49.65 -43.06
C ASP A 274 50.71 50.39 -42.93
N LEU A 275 51.51 50.09 -41.90
CA LEU A 275 52.86 50.63 -41.79
C LEU A 275 53.76 50.16 -42.94
N ARG A 276 53.67 48.87 -43.33
CA ARG A 276 54.34 48.35 -44.53
C ARG A 276 53.87 49.06 -45.80
N ASN A 277 52.57 49.29 -45.97
CA ASN A 277 52.03 49.99 -47.13
C ASN A 277 52.56 51.42 -47.23
N LYS A 278 52.67 52.15 -46.11
CA LYS A 278 53.26 53.49 -46.05
C LYS A 278 54.74 53.49 -46.43
N LEU A 279 55.54 52.61 -45.83
CA LEU A 279 56.95 52.44 -46.18
C LEU A 279 57.17 52.05 -47.65
N GLN A 280 56.28 51.23 -48.22
CA GLN A 280 56.31 50.90 -49.65
C GLN A 280 55.94 52.10 -50.54
N HIS A 281 55.07 53.00 -50.07
CA HIS A 281 54.73 54.23 -50.79
C HIS A 281 55.88 55.25 -50.73
N GLU A 282 56.43 55.50 -49.53
CA GLU A 282 57.61 56.36 -49.31
C GLU A 282 58.82 55.88 -50.12
N PHE A 283 59.05 54.56 -50.19
CA PHE A 283 60.12 53.99 -51.01
C PHE A 283 59.84 54.09 -52.52
N ALA A 284 58.57 54.01 -52.94
CA ALA A 284 58.21 54.25 -54.34
C ALA A 284 58.37 55.73 -54.72
N GLU A 285 58.02 56.67 -53.84
CA GLU A 285 58.29 58.10 -54.02
C GLU A 285 59.79 58.38 -54.09
N TYR A 286 60.60 57.81 -53.18
CA TYR A 286 62.05 57.89 -53.24
C TYR A 286 62.60 57.40 -54.59
N GLN A 287 62.17 56.23 -55.07
CA GLN A 287 62.59 55.73 -56.39
C GLN A 287 62.07 56.58 -57.57
N VAL A 288 60.99 57.34 -57.41
CA VAL A 288 60.53 58.29 -58.45
C VAL A 288 61.43 59.53 -58.44
N VAL A 289 61.78 60.06 -57.28
CA VAL A 289 62.73 61.18 -57.13
C VAL A 289 64.14 60.78 -57.62
N GLU A 290 64.60 59.58 -57.26
CA GLU A 290 65.88 59.01 -57.71
C GLU A 290 65.92 58.86 -59.25
N ARG A 291 64.89 58.25 -59.85
CA ARG A 291 64.79 58.16 -61.32
C ARG A 291 64.64 59.52 -61.99
N ALA A 292 63.92 60.47 -61.39
CA ALA A 292 63.79 61.82 -61.94
C ALA A 292 65.12 62.59 -61.87
N SER A 293 65.86 62.46 -60.77
CA SER A 293 67.21 63.02 -60.61
C SER A 293 68.21 62.37 -61.57
N GLN A 294 68.09 61.06 -61.82
CA GLN A 294 68.92 60.37 -62.81
C GLN A 294 68.55 60.85 -64.23
N GLN A 295 67.28 60.82 -64.63
CA GLN A 295 66.84 61.31 -65.94
C GLN A 295 67.19 62.79 -66.19
N GLU A 296 67.15 63.63 -65.17
CA GLU A 296 67.58 65.03 -65.25
C GLU A 296 69.11 65.15 -65.37
N SER A 297 69.87 64.26 -64.74
CA SER A 297 71.33 64.17 -64.91
C SER A 297 71.70 63.66 -66.30
N ASP A 298 71.02 62.60 -66.78
CA ASP A 298 71.18 62.03 -68.12
C ASP A 298 70.86 63.10 -69.18
N ARG A 299 69.73 63.80 -69.07
CA ARG A 299 69.39 64.93 -69.96
C ARG A 299 70.44 66.04 -69.97
N ARG A 300 71.05 66.35 -68.82
CA ARG A 300 72.12 67.34 -68.73
C ARG A 300 73.40 66.84 -69.38
N ILE A 301 73.71 65.55 -69.26
CA ILE A 301 74.84 64.91 -69.95
C ILE A 301 74.59 64.89 -71.47
N ASP A 302 73.40 64.50 -71.93
CA ASP A 302 73.01 64.53 -73.35
C ASP A 302 73.07 65.95 -73.92
N PHE A 303 72.52 66.94 -73.19
CA PHE A 303 72.55 68.35 -73.57
C PHE A 303 73.99 68.89 -73.64
N LEU A 304 74.81 68.68 -72.61
CA LEU A 304 76.20 69.11 -72.60
C LEU A 304 77.03 68.40 -73.67
N SER A 305 76.76 67.13 -73.95
CA SER A 305 77.41 66.38 -75.04
C SER A 305 77.02 66.98 -76.40
N THR A 306 75.74 67.28 -76.62
CA THR A 306 75.25 67.96 -77.83
C THR A 306 75.90 69.34 -77.99
N CYS A 307 76.03 70.12 -76.90
CA CYS A 307 76.74 71.40 -76.93
C CYS A 307 78.23 71.24 -77.25
N ILE A 308 78.90 70.21 -76.72
CA ILE A 308 80.32 69.93 -77.02
C ILE A 308 80.49 69.51 -78.48
N GLU A 309 79.64 68.64 -79.01
CA GLU A 309 79.65 68.22 -80.42
C GLU A 309 79.43 69.42 -81.36
N GLU A 310 78.46 70.28 -81.05
CA GLU A 310 78.21 71.51 -81.81
C GLU A 310 79.33 72.57 -81.67
N PHE A 311 79.97 72.69 -80.50
CA PHE A 311 81.13 73.55 -80.31
C PHE A 311 82.36 73.05 -81.09
N VAL A 312 82.59 71.73 -81.14
CA VAL A 312 83.61 71.12 -82.00
C VAL A 312 83.28 71.40 -83.47
N ARG A 313 82.02 71.23 -83.89
CA ARG A 313 81.56 71.54 -85.25
C ARG A 313 81.76 73.03 -85.61
N LEU A 314 81.63 73.95 -84.66
CA LEU A 314 81.93 75.38 -84.83
C LEU A 314 83.43 75.70 -84.92
N ALA A 315 84.26 75.00 -84.14
CA ALA A 315 85.72 75.11 -84.23
C ALA A 315 86.23 74.59 -85.59
N ASP A 316 85.79 73.40 -86.00
CA ASP A 316 86.16 72.76 -87.27
C ASP A 316 85.68 73.56 -88.50
N THR A 317 84.58 74.31 -88.38
CA THR A 317 84.08 75.18 -89.47
C THR A 317 84.71 76.59 -89.49
N THR A 318 85.43 77.00 -88.45
CA THR A 318 86.17 78.28 -88.43
C THR A 318 87.67 78.12 -88.70
N ALA A 319 88.27 76.98 -88.36
CA ALA A 319 89.62 76.61 -88.77
C ALA A 319 89.58 75.77 -90.07
N PRO A 320 89.63 76.40 -91.26
CA PRO A 320 90.93 76.92 -91.69
C PRO A 320 90.90 78.14 -92.66
N THR A 321 90.29 79.28 -92.31
CA THR A 321 90.46 80.52 -93.12
C THR A 321 90.56 81.82 -92.33
N ILE A 322 91.81 82.31 -92.17
CA ILE A 322 92.19 83.70 -91.85
C ILE A 322 91.47 84.34 -90.64
N GLY A 323 91.96 84.04 -89.44
CA GLY A 323 92.09 85.05 -88.37
C GLY A 323 90.82 85.52 -87.66
N LYS A 324 89.69 84.84 -87.80
CA LYS A 324 88.54 85.00 -86.89
C LYS A 324 88.55 83.89 -85.84
N ASN A 325 88.57 84.28 -84.57
CA ASN A 325 88.19 83.39 -83.47
C ASN A 325 86.66 83.38 -83.35
N VAL A 326 86.06 82.25 -82.97
CA VAL A 326 84.65 82.18 -82.56
C VAL A 326 84.45 83.13 -81.35
N SER A 327 83.42 83.96 -81.38
CA SER A 327 83.10 84.85 -80.26
C SER A 327 82.38 84.12 -79.13
N THR A 328 82.45 84.68 -77.92
CA THR A 328 81.69 84.16 -76.75
C THR A 328 80.19 84.18 -76.97
N ASP A 329 79.71 85.11 -77.80
CA ASP A 329 78.29 85.42 -77.96
C ASP A 329 77.64 84.41 -78.93
N GLU A 330 78.36 84.05 -80.01
CA GLU A 330 77.97 82.97 -80.94
C GLU A 330 77.86 81.60 -80.25
N LEU A 331 78.72 81.33 -79.26
CA LEU A 331 78.65 80.11 -78.44
C LEU A 331 77.48 80.13 -77.45
N TYR A 332 77.08 81.31 -76.97
CA TYR A 332 76.00 81.49 -76.01
C TYR A 332 74.62 81.27 -76.65
N ASP A 333 74.38 81.88 -77.82
CA ASP A 333 73.07 81.79 -78.50
C ASP A 333 72.73 80.34 -78.90
N LEU A 334 73.72 79.56 -79.36
CA LEU A 334 73.54 78.16 -79.76
C LEU A 334 73.04 77.26 -78.61
N VAL A 335 73.60 77.43 -77.41
CA VAL A 335 73.20 76.71 -76.19
C VAL A 335 71.73 77.04 -75.84
N MET A 336 71.29 78.27 -76.11
CA MET A 336 69.94 78.74 -75.81
C MET A 336 68.89 78.25 -76.83
N ASP A 337 69.28 77.79 -78.01
CA ASP A 337 68.38 77.21 -79.02
C ASP A 337 68.22 75.69 -78.86
N LEU A 338 69.29 74.96 -78.50
CA LEU A 338 69.24 73.52 -78.22
C LEU A 338 68.27 73.15 -77.06
N ALA A 339 68.02 74.08 -76.14
CA ALA A 339 67.24 73.86 -74.92
C ALA A 339 65.70 73.72 -75.10
N ARG A 340 65.16 73.61 -76.33
CA ARG A 340 63.74 73.90 -76.63
C ARG A 340 62.83 72.75 -77.15
N ALA A 341 63.22 71.47 -77.13
CA ALA A 341 62.49 70.37 -77.82
C ALA A 341 62.15 69.10 -76.95
N PRO A 342 60.90 68.52 -76.99
CA PRO A 342 60.50 67.32 -76.19
C PRO A 342 59.77 66.12 -76.93
N PRO A 343 59.79 64.85 -76.41
CA PRO A 343 59.11 63.64 -76.98
C PRO A 343 58.03 62.90 -76.07
N GLN A 344 57.40 61.76 -76.52
CA GLN A 344 56.25 61.01 -75.87
C GLN A 344 56.23 59.44 -75.99
N VAL A 345 55.49 58.69 -75.12
CA VAL A 345 55.24 57.17 -75.10
C VAL A 345 53.90 56.74 -74.35
N ALA A 346 53.30 55.50 -74.50
CA ALA A 346 52.01 55.01 -73.86
C ALA A 346 51.75 53.43 -73.69
N SER A 347 50.67 52.91 -72.98
CA SER A 347 50.28 51.44 -72.72
C SER A 347 48.82 51.09 -72.11
N LYS A 348 48.31 49.80 -71.91
CA LYS A 348 46.84 49.39 -71.58
C LYS A 348 46.34 47.90 -71.09
N ASN A 349 45.17 47.75 -70.34
CA ASN A 349 43.89 46.81 -70.33
C ASN A 349 43.62 45.27 -69.84
N ILE A 350 42.33 44.83 -69.40
CA ILE A 350 41.57 43.43 -69.39
C ILE A 350 40.12 43.22 -68.63
N ALA A 351 39.20 42.14 -68.80
CA ALA A 351 37.86 41.79 -68.05
C ALA A 351 37.00 40.39 -68.26
N SER A 352 35.92 39.95 -67.47
CA SER A 352 34.89 38.73 -67.59
C SER A 352 33.78 38.50 -66.40
N SER A 353 32.74 37.57 -66.13
CA SER A 353 31.68 36.52 -66.65
C SER A 353 30.72 35.90 -65.45
N SER A 354 29.64 34.99 -65.29
CA SER A 354 28.55 34.05 -65.92
C SER A 354 27.35 33.46 -64.93
N GLN A 355 26.26 32.62 -65.29
CA GLN A 355 25.03 32.04 -64.47
C GLN A 355 24.14 30.79 -65.08
N LEU A 356 22.98 30.08 -64.69
CA LEU A 356 22.06 29.46 -63.55
C LEU A 356 20.70 28.68 -64.10
N LYS A 357 19.61 27.91 -63.60
CA LYS A 357 18.88 27.11 -62.43
C LYS A 357 17.50 26.28 -62.82
N ARG A 358 16.83 25.24 -62.09
CA ARG A 358 15.39 24.57 -62.30
C ARG A 358 14.75 23.40 -61.32
N GLN A 359 13.45 22.84 -61.41
CA GLN A 359 12.66 21.82 -60.47
C GLN A 359 11.30 20.95 -60.90
N PRO A 360 10.64 19.95 -60.11
CA PRO A 360 9.53 18.88 -60.44
C PRO A 360 8.22 18.48 -59.50
N LYS A 361 7.30 17.42 -59.73
CA LYS A 361 5.98 16.88 -58.99
C LYS A 361 5.55 15.29 -59.18
N ARG A 362 4.46 14.44 -58.81
CA ARG A 362 2.91 14.26 -58.49
C ARG A 362 2.49 12.85 -57.72
N ASN A 363 1.35 12.02 -57.50
CA ASN A 363 -0.17 11.66 -57.77
C ASN A 363 -0.92 10.48 -56.85
N VAL A 364 -2.29 10.08 -56.84
CA VAL A 364 -3.09 9.02 -55.95
C VAL A 364 -4.53 8.30 -56.34
N PRO A 365 -5.17 7.20 -55.66
CA PRO A 365 -6.47 6.34 -56.00
C PRO A 365 -7.50 5.58 -54.93
N PRO A 366 -8.76 4.96 -55.23
CA PRO A 366 -9.81 4.23 -54.29
C PRO A 366 -10.93 3.05 -54.73
N SER A 367 -11.75 2.27 -53.86
CA SER A 367 -13.02 1.33 -54.16
C SER A 367 -13.87 0.44 -53.02
N ARG A 368 -15.17 -0.13 -53.16
CA ARG A 368 -16.09 -1.04 -52.17
C ARG A 368 -17.52 -1.79 -52.58
N ARG A 369 -18.11 -2.96 -52.01
CA ARG A 369 -19.64 -3.54 -51.87
C ARG A 369 -20.09 -5.17 -51.53
N GLN A 370 -21.23 -5.70 -50.75
CA GLN A 370 -22.27 -7.02 -50.66
C GLN A 370 -22.48 -8.45 -49.66
N LYS A 371 -23.69 -9.30 -49.41
CA LYS A 371 -24.10 -10.63 -48.45
C LYS A 371 -25.22 -11.99 -48.59
N PRO A 372 -26.19 -12.67 -47.66
CA PRO A 372 -26.62 -14.24 -47.28
C PRO A 372 -28.15 -15.06 -47.01
N GLY A 373 -28.46 -16.36 -46.35
CA GLY A 373 -29.75 -17.42 -46.20
C GLY A 373 -30.21 -18.46 -44.89
N ASN A 374 -31.06 -19.61 -44.51
CA ASN A 374 -32.08 -20.90 -44.81
C ASN A 374 -33.08 -21.80 -43.66
N ARG A 375 -33.88 -23.05 -43.74
CA ARG A 375 -34.95 -23.91 -42.77
C ARG A 375 -35.50 -25.58 -42.79
N GLY A 376 -36.51 -26.29 -41.95
CA GLY A 376 -37.17 -27.82 -41.89
C GLY A 376 -38.40 -28.54 -40.87
N GLN A 377 -39.02 -29.88 -40.84
CA GLN A 377 -40.28 -30.64 -40.00
C GLN A 377 -40.71 -32.32 -39.71
N GLU A 378 -41.97 -32.94 -39.24
CA GLU A 378 -42.52 -34.30 -38.42
C GLU A 378 -43.89 -35.34 -38.75
N SER A 379 -44.76 -36.42 -38.18
CA SER A 379 -45.20 -37.64 -37.11
C SER A 379 -46.64 -38.62 -37.27
N VAL A 380 -47.47 -39.70 -36.67
CA VAL A 380 -47.82 -41.05 -35.72
C VAL A 380 -49.39 -41.82 -35.67
N THR A 381 -50.18 -42.96 -35.11
CA THR A 381 -50.41 -44.45 -34.38
C THR A 381 -51.93 -45.26 -33.99
N THR A 382 -52.32 -46.63 -33.59
CA THR A 382 -53.76 -47.40 -33.11
C THR A 382 -54.15 -49.05 -32.63
N SER A 383 -55.37 -49.69 -32.05
CA SER A 383 -55.91 -51.26 -31.72
C SER A 383 -57.35 -51.90 -30.94
N ARG A 384 -57.96 -53.27 -30.87
CA ARG A 384 -59.24 -53.99 -30.02
C ARG A 384 -59.95 -55.61 -30.01
N ASP A 385 -60.97 -56.20 -29.10
CA ASP A 385 -62.19 -57.38 -28.98
C ASP A 385 -62.34 -59.00 -28.36
N THR A 386 -63.36 -60.05 -28.00
CA THR A 386 -64.89 -60.59 -27.53
C THR A 386 -65.40 -62.24 -27.15
N SER A 387 -66.62 -62.83 -26.53
CA SER A 387 -67.22 -64.38 -26.25
C SER A 387 -68.71 -64.98 -25.52
N TRP A 388 -69.30 -66.33 -25.38
CA TRP A 388 -70.74 -67.02 -24.79
C TRP A 388 -71.20 -68.67 -24.39
N SER A 389 -72.44 -69.27 -23.80
CA SER A 389 -73.05 -70.82 -23.52
C SER A 389 -74.54 -71.38 -22.78
N ASP A 390 -75.18 -72.72 -22.68
CA ASP A 390 -76.57 -73.37 -21.97
C ASP A 390 -77.16 -75.04 -21.79
N MET A 391 -78.30 -75.64 -21.05
CA MET A 391 -79.02 -77.17 -20.90
C MET A 391 -80.38 -77.78 -19.95
N LEU A 392 -81.20 -79.02 -20.03
CA LEU A 392 -82.49 -79.72 -19.17
C LEU A 392 -83.15 -81.36 -19.13
N ILE A 393 -84.26 -81.96 -18.34
CA ILE A 393 -84.97 -83.48 -18.19
C ILE A 393 -86.45 -84.02 -17.39
N ALA A 394 -87.11 -85.35 -17.31
CA ALA A 394 -88.51 -86.02 -16.65
C ALA A 394 -88.88 -87.70 -16.37
N GLU A 395 -89.97 -88.64 -15.96
CA GLU A 395 -91.49 -89.08 -15.42
C GLU A 395 -91.98 -90.74 -15.11
N GLU A 396 -93.10 -91.64 -14.68
CA GLU A 396 -94.59 -92.05 -14.01
C GLU A 396 -95.25 -93.66 -13.74
N ARG A 397 -96.37 -94.16 -12.90
CA ARG A 397 -97.34 -95.54 -12.81
C ARG A 397 -98.52 -95.98 -11.61
N ASN A 398 -99.50 -97.04 -11.25
CA ASN A 398 -100.48 -98.37 -11.49
C ASN A 398 -101.59 -98.94 -10.28
N GLN A 399 -102.59 -100.00 -9.95
CA GLN A 399 -103.65 -101.21 -10.33
C GLN A 399 -104.65 -102.18 -9.26
N ASP A 400 -105.90 -102.92 -9.53
CA ASP A 400 -106.97 -104.16 -9.12
C ASP A 400 -107.78 -104.78 -7.73
N GLU A 401 -108.83 -105.75 -7.34
CA GLU A 401 -110.13 -106.78 -7.60
C GLU A 401 -110.98 -107.56 -6.30
N SER A 402 -112.05 -108.52 -5.96
CA SER A 402 -113.28 -109.55 -6.36
C SER A 402 -114.33 -110.46 -5.30
N GLU A 403 -115.53 -111.25 -5.62
CA GLU A 403 -116.32 -112.61 -5.07
C GLU A 403 -117.78 -112.99 -4.20
N MET A 404 -118.72 -114.11 -4.42
CA MET A 404 -119.78 -115.08 -3.56
C MET A 404 -121.43 -115.55 -3.78
N SER A 405 -122.15 -116.75 -3.33
CA SER A 405 -123.72 -117.29 -3.35
C SER A 405 -124.60 -118.37 -2.31
N GLU A 406 -126.05 -118.47 -2.12
CA GLU A 406 -127.31 -118.91 -1.16
C GLU A 406 -127.63 -118.95 0.44
N ALA A 407 -128.38 -119.87 1.14
CA ALA A 407 -129.03 -119.53 2.48
C ALA A 407 -128.05 -119.52 3.67
N MET A 408 -127.15 -120.50 3.64
CA MET A 408 -125.89 -120.45 4.36
C MET A 408 -125.03 -119.27 3.86
N LEU A 409 -125.16 -118.84 2.59
CA LEU A 409 -124.58 -117.59 2.12
C LEU A 409 -125.21 -116.35 2.72
N TRP A 410 -126.51 -116.22 2.94
CA TRP A 410 -127.01 -114.97 3.54
C TRP A 410 -126.37 -114.77 4.92
N LYS A 411 -126.13 -115.85 5.67
CA LYS A 411 -125.25 -115.84 6.85
C LYS A 411 -123.77 -115.60 6.53
N LEU A 412 -123.19 -116.28 5.53
CA LEU A 412 -121.77 -116.13 5.18
C LEU A 412 -121.44 -114.75 4.61
N ARG A 413 -122.36 -114.13 3.88
CA ARG A 413 -122.30 -112.81 3.24
C ARG A 413 -122.50 -111.71 4.27
N ALA A 414 -123.41 -111.90 5.23
CA ALA A 414 -123.49 -111.06 6.42
C ALA A 414 -122.18 -111.14 7.23
N SER A 415 -121.70 -112.35 7.54
CA SER A 415 -120.43 -112.57 8.25
C SER A 415 -119.21 -112.01 7.49
N LYS A 416 -119.17 -112.15 6.15
CA LYS A 416 -118.14 -111.59 5.26
C LYS A 416 -118.21 -110.06 5.22
N MET A 417 -119.40 -109.45 5.22
CA MET A 417 -119.54 -108.00 5.40
C MET A 417 -119.14 -107.53 6.80
N GLU A 418 -119.51 -108.25 7.87
CA GLU A 418 -119.04 -107.93 9.22
C GLU A 418 -117.52 -108.03 9.32
N ALA A 419 -116.90 -109.04 8.70
CA ALA A 419 -115.45 -109.17 8.63
C ALA A 419 -114.80 -108.02 7.84
N TYR A 420 -115.36 -107.63 6.69
CA TYR A 420 -114.89 -106.46 5.94
C TYR A 420 -115.06 -105.15 6.73
N VAL A 421 -116.18 -104.94 7.41
CA VAL A 421 -116.41 -103.74 8.23
C VAL A 421 -115.43 -103.69 9.41
N ARG A 422 -115.23 -104.80 10.13
CA ARG A 422 -114.23 -104.87 11.21
C ARG A 422 -112.80 -104.65 10.68
N SER A 423 -112.47 -105.19 9.51
CA SER A 423 -111.17 -104.97 8.85
C SER A 423 -110.99 -103.52 8.43
N ALA A 424 -112.03 -102.86 7.90
CA ALA A 424 -112.01 -101.46 7.51
C ALA A 424 -111.92 -100.52 8.71
N MET A 425 -112.60 -100.85 9.83
CA MET A 425 -112.45 -100.13 11.09
C MET A 425 -111.02 -100.23 11.63
N LEU A 426 -110.45 -101.44 11.70
CA LEU A 426 -109.05 -101.62 12.13
C LEU A 426 -108.05 -100.91 11.21
N GLN A 427 -108.30 -100.89 9.90
CA GLN A 427 -107.49 -100.08 8.96
C GLN A 427 -107.64 -98.57 9.26
N ASN A 428 -108.85 -98.09 9.50
CA ASN A 428 -109.09 -96.69 9.86
C ASN A 428 -108.41 -96.31 11.19
N ASP A 429 -108.48 -97.17 12.21
CA ASP A 429 -107.78 -96.99 13.48
C ASP A 429 -106.26 -96.89 13.27
N THR A 430 -105.68 -97.75 12.41
CA THR A 430 -104.25 -97.63 12.06
C THR A 430 -103.92 -96.35 11.27
N PHE A 431 -104.81 -95.87 10.39
CA PHE A 431 -104.59 -94.60 9.71
C PHE A 431 -104.64 -93.42 10.69
N GLU A 432 -105.64 -93.37 11.57
CA GLU A 432 -105.76 -92.38 12.65
C GLU A 432 -104.53 -92.37 13.58
N ASP A 433 -104.01 -93.54 13.94
CA ASP A 433 -102.77 -93.66 14.72
C ASP A 433 -101.54 -93.14 13.94
N THR A 434 -101.42 -93.43 12.64
CA THR A 434 -100.32 -92.87 11.82
C THR A 434 -100.44 -91.36 11.61
N ILE A 435 -101.64 -90.81 11.49
CA ILE A 435 -101.88 -89.36 11.42
C ILE A 435 -101.41 -88.70 12.72
N ARG A 436 -101.83 -89.23 13.88
CA ARG A 436 -101.41 -88.71 15.19
C ARG A 436 -99.90 -88.82 15.42
N GLN A 437 -99.23 -89.87 14.90
CA GLN A 437 -97.76 -89.95 14.91
C GLN A 437 -97.09 -88.90 14.02
N LEU A 438 -97.62 -88.65 12.82
CA LEU A 438 -97.10 -87.65 11.88
C LEU A 438 -97.30 -86.21 12.40
N GLU A 439 -98.43 -85.91 13.04
CA GLU A 439 -98.69 -84.62 13.67
C GLU A 439 -97.71 -84.34 14.82
N LEU A 440 -97.45 -85.35 15.66
CA LEU A 440 -96.50 -85.24 16.78
C LEU A 440 -95.05 -85.09 16.27
N GLY A 441 -94.67 -85.85 15.25
CA GLY A 441 -93.39 -85.68 14.55
C GLY A 441 -93.22 -84.28 13.92
N LEU A 442 -94.27 -83.76 13.28
CA LEU A 442 -94.30 -82.41 12.71
C LEU A 442 -94.20 -81.33 13.80
N SER A 443 -94.78 -81.55 14.98
CA SER A 443 -94.65 -80.65 16.13
C SER A 443 -93.19 -80.58 16.61
N ASN A 444 -92.53 -81.73 16.79
CA ASN A 444 -91.14 -81.80 17.23
C ASN A 444 -90.19 -81.09 16.23
N VAL A 445 -90.40 -81.27 14.92
CA VAL A 445 -89.61 -80.59 13.88
C VAL A 445 -89.83 -79.06 13.89
N LYS A 446 -91.05 -78.59 14.15
CA LYS A 446 -91.35 -77.16 14.30
C LYS A 446 -90.63 -76.55 15.52
N GLU A 447 -90.63 -77.26 16.65
CA GLU A 447 -89.94 -76.81 17.88
C GLU A 447 -88.41 -76.82 17.73
N GLU A 448 -87.85 -77.79 17.00
CA GLU A 448 -86.41 -77.77 16.70
C GLU A 448 -86.04 -76.60 15.76
N LEU A 449 -86.88 -76.30 14.76
CA LEU A 449 -86.68 -75.19 13.83
C LEU A 449 -86.74 -73.82 14.53
N THR A 450 -87.72 -73.58 15.41
CA THR A 450 -87.76 -72.34 16.21
C THR A 450 -86.55 -72.23 17.14
N SER A 451 -86.14 -73.35 17.75
CA SER A 451 -84.95 -73.44 18.61
C SER A 451 -83.63 -73.25 17.86
N ARG A 452 -83.57 -73.57 16.56
CA ARG A 452 -82.43 -73.24 15.68
C ARG A 452 -82.45 -71.75 15.30
N LEU A 453 -83.59 -71.22 14.87
CA LEU A 453 -83.75 -69.81 14.48
C LEU A 453 -83.46 -68.82 15.63
N ALA A 454 -83.84 -69.18 16.87
CA ALA A 454 -83.52 -68.41 18.06
C ALA A 454 -82.00 -68.35 18.36
N ARG A 455 -81.26 -69.44 18.10
CA ARG A 455 -79.79 -69.46 18.23
C ARG A 455 -79.12 -68.66 17.11
N GLU A 456 -79.60 -68.77 15.88
CA GLU A 456 -79.04 -68.04 14.74
C GLU A 456 -79.24 -66.53 14.86
N THR A 457 -80.42 -66.07 15.27
CA THR A 457 -80.66 -64.65 15.59
C THR A 457 -79.79 -64.14 16.74
N GLN A 458 -79.53 -64.95 17.77
CA GLN A 458 -78.56 -64.60 18.83
C GLN A 458 -77.11 -64.48 18.30
N LEU A 459 -76.70 -65.35 17.38
CA LEU A 459 -75.38 -65.27 16.73
C LEU A 459 -75.25 -64.05 15.82
N VAL A 460 -76.29 -63.70 15.07
CA VAL A 460 -76.34 -62.47 14.26
C VAL A 460 -76.22 -61.22 15.15
N ALA A 461 -76.89 -61.20 16.31
CA ALA A 461 -76.77 -60.10 17.28
C ALA A 461 -75.35 -59.96 17.83
N LYS A 462 -74.70 -61.08 18.22
CA LYS A 462 -73.28 -61.10 18.67
C LYS A 462 -72.33 -60.62 17.56
N LEU A 463 -72.56 -61.02 16.31
CA LEU A 463 -71.78 -60.59 15.15
C LEU A 463 -71.99 -59.09 14.85
N GLY A 464 -73.17 -58.54 15.14
CA GLY A 464 -73.44 -57.10 15.12
C GLY A 464 -72.60 -56.34 16.16
N ALA A 465 -72.61 -56.78 17.43
CA ALA A 465 -71.83 -56.17 18.51
C ALA A 465 -70.32 -56.15 18.21
N LEU A 466 -69.76 -57.28 17.78
CA LEU A 466 -68.34 -57.38 17.39
C LEU A 466 -67.97 -56.46 16.21
N LYS A 467 -68.90 -56.21 15.28
CA LYS A 467 -68.70 -55.22 14.19
C LYS A 467 -68.66 -53.78 14.72
N SER A 468 -69.48 -53.42 15.71
CA SER A 468 -69.40 -52.10 16.35
C SER A 468 -68.13 -51.91 17.20
N GLU A 469 -67.68 -52.95 17.90
CA GLU A 469 -66.40 -52.92 18.64
C GLU A 469 -65.20 -52.79 17.69
N LEU A 470 -65.23 -53.47 16.53
CA LEU A 470 -64.22 -53.32 15.48
C LEU A 470 -64.26 -51.95 14.79
N ALA A 471 -65.40 -51.25 14.79
CA ALA A 471 -65.50 -49.89 14.27
C ALA A 471 -64.91 -48.87 15.25
N THR A 472 -65.34 -48.93 16.53
CA THR A 472 -64.86 -48.00 17.57
C THR A 472 -63.35 -48.14 17.84
N THR A 473 -62.80 -49.35 17.83
CA THR A 473 -61.35 -49.57 17.96
C THR A 473 -60.55 -49.02 16.78
N LYS A 474 -61.07 -49.10 15.55
CA LYS A 474 -60.45 -48.46 14.38
C LYS A 474 -60.47 -46.93 14.46
N GLU A 475 -61.57 -46.36 14.93
CA GLU A 475 -61.72 -44.91 15.13
C GLU A 475 -60.76 -44.39 16.23
N GLN A 476 -60.63 -45.13 17.33
CA GLN A 476 -59.65 -44.85 18.39
C GLN A 476 -58.21 -44.93 17.87
N ALA A 477 -57.88 -45.94 17.06
CA ALA A 477 -56.56 -46.08 16.44
C ALA A 477 -56.25 -44.93 15.47
N ALA A 478 -57.23 -44.48 14.67
CA ALA A 478 -57.10 -43.31 13.80
C ALA A 478 -56.85 -42.03 14.60
N SER A 479 -57.62 -41.78 15.66
CA SER A 479 -57.44 -40.62 16.54
C SER A 479 -56.08 -40.62 17.27
N LEU A 480 -55.55 -41.80 17.62
CA LEU A 480 -54.20 -41.93 18.16
C LEU A 480 -53.13 -41.60 17.11
N ALA A 481 -53.27 -42.11 15.88
CA ALA A 481 -52.34 -41.82 14.79
C ALA A 481 -52.28 -40.31 14.44
N GLU A 482 -53.44 -39.64 14.39
CA GLU A 482 -53.53 -38.19 14.19
C GLU A 482 -52.82 -37.41 15.31
N LYS A 483 -53.03 -37.79 16.59
CA LYS A 483 -52.34 -37.18 17.74
C LYS A 483 -50.82 -37.38 17.68
N TYR A 484 -50.34 -38.54 17.24
CA TYR A 484 -48.91 -38.77 17.01
C TYR A 484 -48.34 -37.89 15.89
N GLN A 485 -49.05 -37.72 14.77
CA GLN A 485 -48.62 -36.83 13.69
C GLN A 485 -48.56 -35.36 14.14
N LEU A 486 -49.58 -34.87 14.85
CA LEU A 486 -49.63 -33.51 15.39
C LEU A 486 -48.51 -33.24 16.42
N THR A 487 -48.24 -34.19 17.31
CA THR A 487 -47.13 -34.06 18.29
C THR A 487 -45.76 -34.11 17.62
N ASN A 488 -45.56 -34.95 16.60
CA ASN A 488 -44.30 -34.97 15.84
C ASN A 488 -44.06 -33.65 15.08
N ALA A 489 -45.09 -33.11 14.43
CA ALA A 489 -45.00 -31.83 13.70
C ALA A 489 -44.68 -30.64 14.63
N GLU A 490 -45.26 -30.58 15.83
CA GLU A 490 -44.90 -29.57 16.82
C GLU A 490 -43.47 -29.79 17.37
N LEU A 491 -43.01 -31.03 17.55
CA LEU A 491 -41.62 -31.32 17.94
C LEU A 491 -40.60 -30.86 16.89
N GLU A 492 -40.83 -31.17 15.60
CA GLU A 492 -39.99 -30.70 14.49
C GLU A 492 -39.93 -29.16 14.44
N LYS A 493 -41.08 -28.49 14.58
CA LYS A 493 -41.16 -27.03 14.68
C LYS A 493 -40.38 -26.49 15.87
N ARG A 494 -40.49 -27.09 17.07
CA ARG A 494 -39.72 -26.68 18.25
C ARG A 494 -38.22 -26.90 18.08
N GLN A 495 -37.81 -27.96 17.39
CA GLN A 495 -36.41 -28.20 17.04
C GLN A 495 -35.89 -27.10 16.11
N GLY A 496 -36.66 -26.70 15.09
CA GLY A 496 -36.36 -25.57 14.21
C GLY A 496 -36.29 -24.21 14.95
N GLU A 497 -37.18 -23.97 15.91
CA GLU A 497 -37.08 -22.77 16.78
C GLU A 497 -35.77 -22.77 17.61
N VAL A 498 -35.33 -23.93 18.10
CA VAL A 498 -34.09 -24.05 18.89
C VAL A 498 -32.85 -23.83 18.03
N THR A 499 -32.80 -24.38 16.80
CA THR A 499 -31.68 -24.11 15.88
C THR A 499 -31.61 -22.63 15.48
N ASN A 500 -32.76 -22.02 15.17
CA ASN A 500 -32.83 -20.59 14.80
C ASN A 500 -32.33 -19.68 15.94
N ARG A 501 -32.72 -19.95 17.19
CA ARG A 501 -32.19 -19.25 18.38
C ARG A 501 -30.68 -19.50 18.55
N GLY A 502 -30.19 -20.70 18.24
CA GLY A 502 -28.76 -21.01 18.16
C GLY A 502 -28.03 -20.07 17.20
N ASP A 503 -28.48 -19.97 15.96
CA ASP A 503 -27.88 -19.12 14.92
C ASP A 503 -27.99 -17.62 15.22
N GLU A 504 -29.03 -17.18 15.92
CA GLU A 504 -29.14 -15.80 16.41
C GLU A 504 -28.13 -15.51 17.52
N THR A 505 -27.95 -16.39 18.50
CA THR A 505 -26.91 -16.20 19.51
C THR A 505 -25.49 -16.33 18.94
N LEU A 506 -25.29 -17.07 17.84
CA LEU A 506 -24.03 -17.11 17.11
C LEU A 506 -23.78 -15.76 16.39
N ARG A 507 -24.76 -15.27 15.63
CA ARG A 507 -24.70 -13.96 14.96
C ARG A 507 -24.47 -12.81 15.96
N ALA A 508 -25.15 -12.82 17.10
CA ALA A 508 -24.96 -11.84 18.16
C ALA A 508 -23.53 -11.88 18.75
N ARG A 509 -22.98 -13.07 19.00
CA ARG A 509 -21.58 -13.24 19.45
C ARG A 509 -20.58 -12.70 18.43
N MET A 510 -20.77 -13.00 17.14
CA MET A 510 -19.93 -12.45 16.07
C MET A 510 -20.02 -10.92 15.95
N ALA A 511 -21.21 -10.34 16.14
CA ALA A 511 -21.40 -8.88 16.15
C ALA A 511 -20.70 -8.20 17.34
N VAL A 512 -20.78 -8.80 18.53
CA VAL A 512 -20.05 -8.31 19.74
C VAL A 512 -18.54 -8.42 19.55
N GLN A 513 -18.04 -9.51 18.95
CA GLN A 513 -16.62 -9.65 18.62
C GLN A 513 -16.16 -8.54 17.68
N ARG A 514 -16.84 -8.34 16.53
CA ARG A 514 -16.52 -7.26 15.58
C ARG A 514 -16.55 -5.87 16.21
N LYS A 515 -17.54 -5.59 17.08
CA LYS A 515 -17.62 -4.33 17.83
C LYS A 515 -16.42 -4.15 18.79
N THR A 516 -15.95 -5.24 19.39
CA THR A 516 -14.77 -5.23 20.28
C THR A 516 -13.49 -5.00 19.48
N GLU A 517 -13.34 -5.65 18.33
CA GLU A 517 -12.22 -5.46 17.40
C GLU A 517 -12.15 -3.99 16.91
N LEU A 518 -13.28 -3.43 16.46
CA LEU A 518 -13.39 -2.01 16.09
C LEU A 518 -13.01 -1.06 17.24
N LEU A 519 -13.44 -1.35 18.48
CA LEU A 519 -13.06 -0.56 19.65
C LEU A 519 -11.55 -0.65 19.96
N THR A 520 -10.91 -1.81 19.75
CA THR A 520 -9.45 -1.93 19.88
C THR A 520 -8.69 -1.16 18.79
N GLN A 521 -9.18 -1.18 17.54
CA GLN A 521 -8.63 -0.40 16.44
C GLN A 521 -8.77 1.12 16.69
N GLN A 522 -9.93 1.57 17.18
CA GLN A 522 -10.14 2.97 17.57
C GLN A 522 -9.20 3.40 18.71
N ARG A 523 -9.01 2.56 19.74
CA ARG A 523 -8.04 2.83 20.82
C ARG A 523 -6.60 2.94 20.31
N ALA A 524 -6.20 2.06 19.39
CA ALA A 524 -4.88 2.14 18.76
C ALA A 524 -4.71 3.42 17.91
N LYS A 525 -5.73 3.83 17.15
CA LYS A 525 -5.71 5.09 16.38
C LYS A 525 -5.64 6.32 17.29
N VAL A 526 -6.38 6.34 18.41
CA VAL A 526 -6.29 7.41 19.42
C VAL A 526 -4.89 7.49 20.03
N ALA A 527 -4.26 6.35 20.35
CA ALA A 527 -2.89 6.33 20.85
C ALA A 527 -1.87 6.89 19.84
N SER A 528 -1.99 6.54 18.56
CA SER A 528 -1.15 7.12 17.48
C SER A 528 -1.32 8.64 17.40
N LEU A 529 -2.56 9.12 17.29
CA LEU A 529 -2.86 10.55 17.21
C LEU A 529 -2.37 11.33 18.44
N GLN A 530 -2.41 10.72 19.63
CA GLN A 530 -1.89 11.33 20.86
C GLN A 530 -0.35 11.38 20.88
N GLN A 531 0.33 10.36 20.34
CA GLN A 531 1.79 10.37 20.14
C GLN A 531 2.22 11.39 19.08
N GLU A 532 1.46 11.52 17.99
CA GLU A 532 1.66 12.53 16.93
C GLU A 532 1.48 13.95 17.49
N LEU A 533 0.46 14.17 18.33
CA LEU A 533 0.24 15.45 19.01
C LEU A 533 1.38 15.79 19.99
N GLU A 534 1.91 14.83 20.73
CA GLU A 534 3.07 15.02 21.61
C GLU A 534 4.35 15.36 20.81
N GLN A 535 4.54 14.72 19.63
CA GLN A 535 5.63 15.07 18.71
C GLN A 535 5.46 16.47 18.11
N ALA A 536 4.23 16.87 17.77
CA ALA A 536 3.91 18.21 17.28
C ALA A 536 4.18 19.27 18.36
N ALA A 537 3.79 19.03 19.61
CA ALA A 537 4.10 19.91 20.73
C ALA A 537 5.63 20.09 20.91
N LYS A 538 6.39 18.99 20.93
CA LYS A 538 7.87 19.04 21.00
C LYS A 538 8.51 19.74 19.79
N LYS A 539 7.86 19.71 18.62
CA LYS A 539 8.30 20.47 17.43
C LYS A 539 8.03 21.98 17.60
N ILE A 540 6.88 22.36 18.15
CA ILE A 540 6.53 23.76 18.46
C ILE A 540 7.48 24.35 19.51
N GLU A 541 7.81 23.60 20.57
CA GLU A 541 8.80 24.04 21.58
C GLU A 541 10.19 24.33 20.97
N ARG A 542 10.66 23.45 20.07
CA ARG A 542 11.93 23.65 19.34
C ARG A 542 11.88 24.87 18.42
N LEU A 543 10.77 25.11 17.74
CA LEU A 543 10.58 26.31 16.91
C LEU A 543 10.58 27.57 17.77
N GLY A 544 9.83 27.60 18.88
CA GLY A 544 9.83 28.75 19.80
C GLY A 544 11.18 29.00 20.48
N ALA A 545 12.02 27.97 20.66
CA ALA A 545 13.41 28.13 21.09
C ALA A 545 14.29 28.75 19.98
N ALA A 546 14.15 28.27 18.73
CA ALA A 546 14.87 28.81 17.58
C ALA A 546 14.46 30.26 17.27
N GLU A 547 13.18 30.62 17.39
CA GLU A 547 12.68 31.98 17.23
C GLU A 547 13.26 32.93 18.29
N LYS A 548 13.32 32.51 19.56
CA LYS A 548 13.99 33.28 20.63
C LYS A 548 15.48 33.48 20.34
N GLN A 549 16.17 32.45 19.83
CA GLN A 549 17.57 32.56 19.43
C GLN A 549 17.76 33.51 18.23
N ALA A 550 16.89 33.42 17.22
CA ALA A 550 16.90 34.31 16.05
C ALA A 550 16.62 35.76 16.43
N ALA A 551 15.67 36.02 17.33
CA ALA A 551 15.39 37.36 17.85
C ALA A 551 16.60 37.95 18.61
N LEU A 552 17.27 37.15 19.44
CA LEU A 552 18.49 37.56 20.17
C LEU A 552 19.67 37.85 19.22
N LEU A 553 19.84 37.04 18.17
CA LEU A 553 20.83 37.31 17.11
C LEU A 553 20.49 38.58 16.31
N GLN A 554 19.21 38.82 16.00
CA GLN A 554 18.77 40.04 15.33
C GLN A 554 18.98 41.29 16.20
N GLN A 555 18.80 41.17 17.52
CA GLN A 555 19.14 42.25 18.47
C GLN A 555 20.64 42.54 18.44
N LYS A 556 21.51 41.52 18.58
CA LYS A 556 22.97 41.71 18.49
C LYS A 556 23.42 42.32 17.16
N ALA A 557 22.81 41.94 16.05
CA ALA A 557 23.08 42.55 14.75
C ALA A 557 22.73 44.06 14.72
N LYS A 558 21.61 44.47 15.34
CA LYS A 558 21.24 45.89 15.51
C LYS A 558 22.24 46.62 16.40
N GLU A 559 22.66 46.03 17.51
CA GLU A 559 23.65 46.59 18.44
C GLU A 559 25.02 46.79 17.76
N HIS A 560 25.54 45.79 17.04
CA HIS A 560 26.77 45.93 16.25
C HIS A 560 26.65 46.98 15.15
N THR A 561 25.49 47.09 14.50
CA THR A 561 25.24 48.15 13.50
C THR A 561 25.30 49.55 14.14
N GLN A 562 24.73 49.73 15.33
CA GLN A 562 24.81 50.99 16.09
C GLN A 562 26.26 51.31 16.52
N GLN A 563 27.00 50.30 17.03
CA GLN A 563 28.42 50.45 17.37
C GLN A 563 29.26 50.89 16.17
N LEU A 564 29.01 50.30 14.99
CA LEU A 564 29.73 50.63 13.74
C LEU A 564 29.38 52.03 13.23
N LEU A 565 28.12 52.47 13.34
CA LEU A 565 27.71 53.84 13.03
C LEU A 565 28.37 54.86 13.98
N HIS A 566 28.39 54.60 15.28
CA HIS A 566 29.08 55.45 16.26
C HIS A 566 30.60 55.53 15.97
N ALA A 567 31.22 54.39 15.64
CA ALA A 567 32.63 54.34 15.25
C ALA A 567 32.92 55.20 14.00
N ARG A 568 32.09 55.12 12.95
CA ARG A 568 32.20 55.97 11.75
C ARG A 568 32.11 57.46 12.11
N GLN A 569 31.09 57.87 12.86
CA GLN A 569 30.94 59.27 13.29
C GLN A 569 32.13 59.77 14.11
N SER A 570 32.72 58.92 14.96
CA SER A 570 33.92 59.29 15.73
C SER A 570 35.16 59.49 14.86
N TYR A 571 35.30 58.69 13.79
CA TYR A 571 36.38 58.81 12.82
C TYR A 571 36.21 60.03 11.91
N GLU A 572 34.98 60.33 11.49
CA GLU A 572 34.62 61.53 10.71
C GLU A 572 34.96 62.81 11.48
N ARG A 573 34.54 62.94 12.74
CA ARG A 573 34.91 64.09 13.59
C ARG A 573 36.43 64.23 13.74
N CYS A 574 37.13 63.12 14.03
CA CYS A 574 38.59 63.12 14.17
C CYS A 574 39.33 63.48 12.85
N ARG A 575 38.71 63.22 11.69
CA ARG A 575 39.21 63.64 10.38
C ARG A 575 39.03 65.15 10.18
N ASP A 576 37.85 65.67 10.49
CA ASP A 576 37.52 67.08 10.31
C ASP A 576 38.34 67.99 11.24
N ASP A 577 38.54 67.58 12.50
CA ASP A 577 39.42 68.26 13.46
C ASP A 577 40.86 68.35 12.95
N ASN A 578 41.35 67.29 12.30
CA ASN A 578 42.70 67.21 11.75
C ASN A 578 42.87 68.11 10.51
N VAL A 579 41.85 68.20 9.65
CA VAL A 579 41.81 69.15 8.53
C VAL A 579 41.81 70.60 9.03
N GLN A 580 41.01 70.91 10.05
CA GLN A 580 40.97 72.24 10.66
C GLN A 580 42.31 72.64 11.29
N LEU A 581 42.93 71.75 12.07
CA LEU A 581 44.24 71.98 12.68
C LEU A 581 45.35 72.16 11.62
N SER A 582 45.30 71.40 10.53
CA SER A 582 46.23 71.56 9.40
C SER A 582 46.12 72.95 8.77
N PHE A 583 44.89 73.43 8.52
CA PHE A 583 44.64 74.78 8.00
C PHE A 583 45.09 75.88 8.97
N HIS A 584 44.82 75.71 10.27
CA HIS A 584 45.28 76.66 11.30
C HIS A 584 46.81 76.73 11.39
N LEU A 585 47.50 75.61 11.27
CA LEU A 585 48.96 75.55 11.32
C LEU A 585 49.62 76.17 10.07
N GLU A 586 49.05 75.99 8.88
CA GLU A 586 49.56 76.65 7.66
C GLU A 586 49.43 78.18 7.76
N LYS A 587 48.23 78.65 8.15
CA LYS A 587 47.96 80.08 8.41
C LYS A 587 48.85 80.69 9.50
N LEU A 588 49.38 79.86 10.41
CA LEU A 588 50.34 80.28 11.43
C LEU A 588 51.78 80.33 10.89
N LYS A 589 52.18 79.39 10.02
CA LYS A 589 53.47 79.46 9.29
C LYS A 589 53.56 80.72 8.44
N GLU A 590 52.51 81.04 7.67
CA GLU A 590 52.44 82.26 6.84
C GLU A 590 52.71 83.52 7.66
N ARG A 591 52.01 83.65 8.81
CA ARG A 591 52.17 84.76 9.75
C ARG A 591 53.58 84.84 10.33
N HIS A 592 54.14 83.69 10.72
CA HIS A 592 55.51 83.60 11.21
C HIS A 592 56.53 84.06 10.14
N VAL A 593 56.45 83.53 8.92
CA VAL A 593 57.32 83.91 7.79
C VAL A 593 57.20 85.40 7.49
N ALA A 594 55.98 85.97 7.48
CA ALA A 594 55.77 87.40 7.26
C ALA A 594 56.44 88.28 8.32
N VAL A 595 56.42 87.89 9.61
CA VAL A 595 57.11 88.63 10.68
C VAL A 595 58.63 88.42 10.63
N VAL A 596 59.12 87.21 10.32
CA VAL A 596 60.56 86.95 10.11
C VAL A 596 61.11 87.80 8.96
N THR A 597 60.37 87.97 7.86
CA THR A 597 60.77 88.84 6.74
C THR A 597 60.80 90.32 7.17
N ARG A 598 59.81 90.80 7.92
CA ARG A 598 59.84 92.17 8.49
C ARG A 598 61.00 92.38 9.47
N LEU A 599 61.34 91.37 10.27
CA LEU A 599 62.49 91.38 11.17
C LEU A 599 63.83 91.41 10.40
N LYS A 600 63.94 90.68 9.28
CA LYS A 600 65.12 90.76 8.39
C LYS A 600 65.26 92.15 7.77
N ALA A 601 64.19 92.72 7.22
CA ALA A 601 64.18 94.07 6.67
C ALA A 601 64.57 95.13 7.72
N ALA A 602 63.94 95.11 8.89
CA ALA A 602 64.24 96.04 9.98
C ALA A 602 65.71 95.94 10.46
N ARG A 603 66.30 94.73 10.48
CA ARG A 603 67.74 94.55 10.77
C ARG A 603 68.63 95.17 9.69
N ALA A 604 68.30 95.02 8.41
CA ALA A 604 69.05 95.63 7.31
C ALA A 604 69.00 97.16 7.36
N GLU A 605 67.81 97.74 7.55
CA GLU A 605 67.63 99.18 7.76
C GLU A 605 68.40 99.70 8.98
N ASN A 606 68.38 98.97 10.11
CA ASN A 606 69.12 99.36 11.32
C ASN A 606 70.64 99.26 11.11
N ALA A 607 71.13 98.31 10.31
CA ALA A 607 72.52 98.24 9.91
C ALA A 607 72.92 99.44 9.04
N GLN A 608 72.13 99.79 8.02
CA GLN A 608 72.35 100.98 7.18
C GLN A 608 72.38 102.28 8.01
N LEU A 609 71.43 102.46 8.93
CA LEU A 609 71.39 103.61 9.84
C LEU A 609 72.58 103.64 10.82
N ARG A 610 73.12 102.48 11.23
CA ARG A 610 74.35 102.40 12.03
C ARG A 610 75.58 102.77 11.22
N THR A 611 75.69 102.36 9.97
CA THR A 611 76.78 102.76 9.06
C THR A 611 76.76 104.29 8.86
N GLN A 612 75.62 104.85 8.45
CA GLN A 612 75.43 106.31 8.31
C GLN A 612 75.79 107.09 9.60
N CYS A 613 75.39 106.57 10.76
CA CYS A 613 75.73 107.17 12.06
C CYS A 613 77.23 107.06 12.41
N SER A 614 77.94 106.07 11.87
CA SER A 614 79.40 105.94 11.99
C SER A 614 80.13 106.89 11.02
N ASP A 615 79.66 106.99 9.78
CA ASP A 615 80.27 107.84 8.75
C ASP A 615 80.19 109.33 9.14
N LEU A 616 79.03 109.78 9.61
CA LEU A 616 78.85 111.14 10.15
C LEU A 616 79.67 111.39 11.43
N LYS A 617 79.94 110.36 12.24
CA LYS A 617 80.84 110.46 13.40
C LYS A 617 82.31 110.59 12.99
N ASN A 618 82.71 109.92 11.90
CA ASN A 618 84.06 110.05 11.34
C ASN A 618 84.23 111.45 10.72
N ASN A 619 83.23 111.95 9.99
CA ASN A 619 83.23 113.28 9.38
C ASN A 619 83.19 114.45 10.40
N THR A 620 82.94 114.19 11.68
CA THR A 620 82.93 115.21 12.75
C THR A 620 84.18 115.21 13.64
N ASN A 621 85.19 114.39 13.34
CA ASN A 621 86.43 114.24 14.14
C ASN A 621 87.71 114.64 13.34
N PRO A 622 88.15 115.92 13.38
CA PRO A 622 89.40 116.35 12.74
C PRO A 622 90.60 116.32 13.72
N ALA A 623 91.31 115.20 13.83
CA ALA A 623 92.55 115.14 14.62
C ALA A 623 93.60 114.08 14.15
N THR A 624 94.76 114.59 13.73
CA THR A 624 96.10 113.96 13.76
C THR A 624 96.44 112.78 12.82
N PRO A 625 97.26 113.03 11.79
CA PRO A 625 98.22 112.07 11.23
C PRO A 625 99.67 112.34 11.69
N GLN A 626 100.45 111.28 11.92
CA GLN A 626 101.93 111.30 11.98
C GLN A 626 102.50 110.74 10.67
N ALA A 627 103.70 111.08 10.18
CA ALA A 627 104.61 112.21 10.43
C ALA A 627 105.68 112.23 9.30
N GLY A 628 106.31 113.36 8.95
CA GLY A 628 107.35 113.36 7.91
C GLY A 628 107.88 114.73 7.41
N ILE A 629 108.74 115.38 8.22
CA ILE A 629 109.85 116.31 7.86
C ILE A 629 109.76 117.14 6.55
N GLY A 630 109.71 118.47 6.66
CA GLY A 630 110.02 119.40 5.57
C GLY A 630 109.89 120.90 5.95
N MET A 631 110.87 121.75 5.60
CA MET A 631 110.87 123.18 5.94
C MET A 631 109.86 124.02 5.12
N GLY A 632 109.26 125.07 5.71
CA GLY A 632 108.56 126.11 4.92
C GLY A 632 107.82 127.20 5.71
N ARG A 633 108.23 128.46 5.55
CA ARG A 633 107.51 129.71 5.94
C ARG A 633 106.26 129.93 5.04
N LYS A 634 105.23 130.74 5.34
CA LYS A 634 104.95 131.74 6.42
C LYS A 634 103.43 132.08 6.48
N ASP A 635 103.00 132.60 7.63
CA ASP A 635 101.96 133.64 7.90
C ASP A 635 100.51 133.62 7.35
N THR A 636 99.59 133.78 8.33
CA THR A 636 98.34 134.58 8.33
C THR A 636 97.22 134.37 7.28
N HIS A 637 96.13 133.73 7.73
CA HIS A 637 94.86 134.44 8.05
C HIS A 637 93.99 133.57 8.98
N ARG A 638 93.42 134.15 10.04
CA ARG A 638 92.51 133.46 10.98
C ARG A 638 91.42 134.44 11.45
N GLY A 639 90.17 134.01 11.51
CA GLY A 639 89.01 134.86 11.82
C GLY A 639 87.67 134.18 11.55
N ASN A 640 87.24 134.12 10.28
CA ASN A 640 85.85 133.76 9.93
C ASN A 640 85.60 132.27 9.56
N GLN A 641 86.60 131.39 9.61
CA GLN A 641 86.37 129.96 9.37
C GLN A 641 85.89 129.20 10.62
N ASP A 642 86.27 129.65 11.82
CA ASP A 642 86.00 128.93 13.06
C ASP A 642 84.49 128.93 13.42
N GLU A 643 83.76 130.03 13.16
CA GLU A 643 82.29 130.08 13.36
C GLU A 643 81.49 129.28 12.31
N VAL A 644 81.87 129.34 11.03
CA VAL A 644 81.20 128.57 9.96
C VAL A 644 81.41 127.07 10.15
N ASN A 645 82.60 126.66 10.61
CA ASN A 645 82.85 125.30 11.07
C ASN A 645 82.01 124.98 12.32
N ALA A 646 81.92 125.86 13.31
CA ALA A 646 81.11 125.61 14.52
C ALA A 646 79.62 125.40 14.20
N VAL A 647 79.03 126.19 13.30
CA VAL A 647 77.64 126.02 12.86
C VAL A 647 77.45 124.72 12.06
N SER A 648 78.40 124.38 11.19
CA SER A 648 78.36 123.13 10.42
C SER A 648 78.50 121.90 11.33
N ILE A 649 79.41 121.94 12.31
CA ILE A 649 79.59 120.91 13.33
C ILE A 649 78.34 120.81 14.20
N ALA A 650 77.74 121.93 14.64
CA ALA A 650 76.50 121.92 15.39
C ALA A 650 75.39 121.17 14.62
N SER A 651 75.16 121.55 13.36
CA SER A 651 74.19 120.89 12.47
C SER A 651 74.45 119.39 12.33
N LEU A 652 75.70 118.99 12.06
CA LEU A 652 76.10 117.57 11.96
C LEU A 652 75.91 116.82 13.29
N THR A 653 76.11 117.46 14.44
CA THR A 653 75.82 116.80 15.74
C THR A 653 74.32 116.69 16.03
N ASP A 654 73.48 117.61 15.54
CA ASP A 654 72.02 117.50 15.62
C ASP A 654 71.49 116.38 14.71
N GLU A 655 72.04 116.26 13.50
CA GLU A 655 71.77 115.14 12.60
C GLU A 655 72.25 113.80 13.19
N ALA A 656 73.47 113.73 13.74
CA ALA A 656 73.96 112.54 14.44
C ALA A 656 73.08 112.18 15.66
N ARG A 657 72.59 113.17 16.42
CA ARG A 657 71.60 112.96 17.50
C ARG A 657 70.24 112.50 16.96
N ALA A 658 69.80 112.97 15.78
CA ALA A 658 68.59 112.49 15.11
C ALA A 658 68.73 111.04 14.59
N LEU A 659 69.85 110.69 13.96
CA LEU A 659 70.15 109.33 13.51
C LEU A 659 70.31 108.36 14.68
N LYS A 660 70.98 108.75 15.76
CA LYS A 660 71.04 107.94 16.99
C LYS A 660 69.64 107.63 17.55
N ARG A 661 68.71 108.60 17.52
CA ARG A 661 67.29 108.38 17.88
C ARG A 661 66.59 107.40 16.91
N ARG A 662 66.79 107.55 15.59
CA ARG A 662 66.24 106.60 14.58
C ARG A 662 66.80 105.18 14.74
N VAL A 663 68.10 105.02 15.04
CA VAL A 663 68.75 103.73 15.31
C VAL A 663 68.14 103.06 16.54
N LEU A 664 67.89 103.82 17.62
CA LEU A 664 67.23 103.29 18.83
C LEU A 664 65.77 102.90 18.56
N GLN A 665 64.97 103.77 17.94
CA GLN A 665 63.58 103.46 17.55
C GLN A 665 63.47 102.19 16.67
N LYS A 666 64.38 102.02 15.70
CA LYS A 666 64.44 100.79 14.88
C LYS A 666 64.98 99.59 15.68
N GLN A 667 65.82 99.80 16.69
CA GLN A 667 66.27 98.75 17.62
C GLN A 667 65.12 98.24 18.49
N ASP A 668 64.24 99.11 18.95
CA ASP A 668 63.03 98.76 19.72
C ASP A 668 62.04 97.98 18.85
N VAL A 669 61.83 98.38 17.59
CA VAL A 669 61.04 97.63 16.60
C VAL A 669 61.65 96.24 16.34
N ILE A 670 62.98 96.11 16.28
CA ILE A 670 63.67 94.81 16.18
C ILE A 670 63.41 93.95 17.42
N VAL A 671 63.40 94.52 18.62
CA VAL A 671 63.09 93.79 19.87
C VAL A 671 61.62 93.34 19.89
N SER A 672 60.68 94.21 19.50
CA SER A 672 59.26 93.87 19.37
C SER A 672 59.04 92.73 18.38
N TYR A 673 59.65 92.79 17.18
CA TYR A 673 59.59 91.69 16.22
C TYR A 673 60.31 90.41 16.68
N LYS A 674 61.38 90.50 17.49
CA LYS A 674 62.00 89.30 18.12
C LYS A 674 61.03 88.61 19.09
N SER A 675 60.36 89.37 19.96
CA SER A 675 59.31 88.82 20.86
C SER A 675 58.23 88.12 20.03
N LYS A 676 57.72 88.81 19.00
CA LYS A 676 56.64 88.29 18.16
C LYS A 676 57.02 87.05 17.33
N VAL A 677 58.30 86.90 16.99
CA VAL A 677 58.83 85.65 16.40
C VAL A 677 58.80 84.53 17.43
N ALA A 678 59.38 84.72 18.62
CA ALA A 678 59.38 83.71 19.68
C ALA A 678 57.95 83.31 20.14
N GLU A 679 57.02 84.27 20.19
CA GLU A 679 55.59 84.01 20.43
C GLU A 679 54.97 83.08 19.37
N PHE A 680 55.29 83.30 18.08
CA PHE A 680 54.79 82.46 16.98
C PHE A 680 55.52 81.12 16.87
N GLU A 681 56.81 81.05 17.19
CA GLU A 681 57.57 79.80 17.29
C GLU A 681 56.97 78.91 18.38
N ALA A 682 56.74 79.44 19.58
CA ALA A 682 56.09 78.72 20.69
C ALA A 682 54.63 78.33 20.39
N GLN A 683 53.90 79.09 19.58
CA GLN A 683 52.56 78.69 19.11
C GLN A 683 52.63 77.59 18.05
N LEU A 684 53.59 77.64 17.11
CA LEU A 684 53.82 76.60 16.11
C LEU A 684 54.24 75.28 16.76
N GLU A 685 55.06 75.32 17.80
CA GLU A 685 55.50 74.14 18.56
C GLU A 685 54.31 73.43 19.22
N ARG A 686 53.47 74.18 19.97
CA ARG A 686 52.24 73.64 20.58
C ARG A 686 51.27 73.03 19.56
N GLN A 687 51.17 73.61 18.36
CA GLN A 687 50.33 73.10 17.27
C GLN A 687 50.94 71.89 16.54
N ARG A 688 52.27 71.72 16.59
CA ARG A 688 52.92 70.47 16.17
C ARG A 688 52.68 69.36 17.19
N ASP A 689 52.74 69.66 18.48
CA ASP A 689 52.45 68.68 19.55
C ASP A 689 51.02 68.15 19.51
N THR A 690 50.02 69.00 19.24
CA THR A 690 48.62 68.55 19.06
C THR A 690 48.47 67.69 17.81
N MET A 691 49.10 68.07 16.69
CA MET A 691 49.13 67.25 15.47
C MET A 691 49.80 65.88 15.71
N VAL A 692 50.93 65.84 16.44
CA VAL A 692 51.63 64.58 16.78
C VAL A 692 50.77 63.70 17.69
N LYS A 693 50.02 64.27 18.64
CA LYS A 693 49.05 63.52 19.46
C LYS A 693 47.93 62.92 18.62
N LEU A 694 47.33 63.69 17.71
CA LEU A 694 46.30 63.18 16.78
C LEU A 694 46.84 62.15 15.77
N ALA A 695 48.10 62.29 15.34
CA ALA A 695 48.76 61.30 14.49
C ALA A 695 49.02 59.97 15.23
N ARG A 696 49.20 60.00 16.56
CA ARG A 696 49.27 58.80 17.40
C ARG A 696 47.90 58.15 17.57
N THR A 697 46.89 58.89 18.00
CA THR A 697 45.53 58.34 18.18
C THR A 697 44.93 57.79 16.88
N ASN A 698 45.20 58.41 15.73
CA ASN A 698 44.77 57.87 14.43
C ASN A 698 45.53 56.59 14.06
N ARG A 699 46.83 56.47 14.38
CA ARG A 699 47.58 55.21 14.22
C ARG A 699 47.06 54.11 15.15
N GLU A 700 46.75 54.44 16.39
CA GLU A 700 46.17 53.52 17.38
C GLU A 700 44.78 53.03 16.92
N LEU A 701 43.94 53.92 16.38
CA LEU A 701 42.65 53.56 15.76
C LEU A 701 42.84 52.64 14.53
N GLN A 702 43.80 52.93 13.64
CA GLN A 702 44.11 52.08 12.48
C GLN A 702 44.76 50.73 12.84
N GLN A 703 45.45 50.65 13.98
CA GLN A 703 45.94 49.39 14.54
C GLN A 703 44.78 48.59 15.14
N GLY A 704 43.91 49.23 15.93
CA GLY A 704 42.71 48.61 16.49
C GLY A 704 41.70 48.13 15.43
N GLN A 705 41.60 48.83 14.29
CA GLN A 705 40.82 48.36 13.13
C GLN A 705 41.44 47.10 12.51
N ARG A 706 42.75 47.08 12.26
CA ARG A 706 43.44 45.90 11.72
C ARG A 706 43.41 44.70 12.68
N GLN A 707 43.54 44.94 13.98
CA GLN A 707 43.39 43.88 15.00
C GLN A 707 41.99 43.27 15.00
N ARG A 708 40.92 44.06 14.83
CA ARG A 708 39.56 43.51 14.69
C ARG A 708 39.38 42.73 13.40
N GLN A 709 39.85 43.26 12.27
CA GLN A 709 39.80 42.54 10.98
C GLN A 709 40.58 41.22 11.04
N GLN A 710 41.71 41.20 11.74
CA GLN A 710 42.48 39.98 11.98
C GLN A 710 41.73 39.01 12.91
N GLN A 711 41.11 39.48 14.01
CA GLN A 711 40.29 38.63 14.89
C GLN A 711 39.03 38.09 14.19
N GLU A 712 38.41 38.89 13.32
CA GLU A 712 37.28 38.47 12.47
C GLU A 712 37.73 37.37 11.48
N PHE A 713 38.91 37.51 10.87
CA PHE A 713 39.51 36.52 9.98
C PHE A 713 39.96 35.24 10.70
N GLU A 714 40.57 35.36 11.88
CA GLU A 714 40.92 34.23 12.75
C GLU A 714 39.66 33.48 13.21
N PHE A 715 38.57 34.19 13.50
CA PHE A 715 37.29 33.58 13.85
C PHE A 715 36.62 32.86 12.66
N THR A 716 36.60 33.46 11.46
CA THR A 716 36.04 32.78 10.27
C THR A 716 36.91 31.59 9.84
N SER A 717 38.23 31.70 9.92
CA SER A 717 39.16 30.59 9.66
C SER A 717 38.96 29.44 10.65
N ALA A 718 38.84 29.72 11.96
CA ALA A 718 38.56 28.71 12.97
C ALA A 718 37.17 28.07 12.81
N LEU A 719 36.17 28.83 12.35
CA LEU A 719 34.84 28.31 12.01
C LEU A 719 34.88 27.42 10.77
N GLN A 720 35.64 27.82 9.73
CA GLN A 720 35.84 27.04 8.51
C GLN A 720 36.55 25.72 8.81
N ALA A 721 37.70 25.73 9.49
CA ALA A 721 38.43 24.51 9.87
C ALA A 721 37.57 23.55 10.72
N LYS A 722 36.68 24.10 11.56
CA LYS A 722 35.71 23.30 12.33
C LYS A 722 34.61 22.67 11.48
N LEU A 723 34.18 23.35 10.41
CA LEU A 723 33.21 22.81 9.45
C LEU A 723 33.87 21.76 8.53
N GLU A 724 35.10 22.01 8.09
CA GLU A 724 35.92 21.08 7.32
C GLU A 724 36.17 19.77 8.10
N GLY A 725 36.62 19.85 9.35
CA GLY A 725 36.77 18.66 10.21
C GLY A 725 35.45 17.95 10.53
N GLN A 726 34.31 18.65 10.55
CA GLN A 726 32.99 18.00 10.64
C GLN A 726 32.59 17.29 9.34
N LEU A 727 33.01 17.82 8.19
CA LEU A 727 32.78 17.22 6.88
C LEU A 727 33.69 16.00 6.67
N GLU A 728 34.95 16.07 7.10
CA GLU A 728 35.91 14.96 7.09
C GLU A 728 35.41 13.78 7.95
N VAL A 729 34.99 14.02 9.20
CA VAL A 729 34.36 12.97 10.05
C VAL A 729 33.06 12.43 9.45
N LYS A 730 32.37 13.18 8.58
CA LYS A 730 31.21 12.69 7.82
C LYS A 730 31.59 11.90 6.57
N GLN A 731 32.70 12.24 5.93
CA GLN A 731 33.32 11.48 4.86
C GLN A 731 33.74 10.09 5.39
N GLU A 732 34.50 10.04 6.49
CA GLU A 732 34.91 8.80 7.16
C GLU A 732 33.71 7.90 7.53
N GLN A 733 32.63 8.50 8.04
CA GLN A 733 31.40 7.75 8.37
C GLN A 733 30.70 7.20 7.12
N LEU A 734 30.73 7.91 6.00
CA LEU A 734 30.19 7.42 4.72
C LEU A 734 31.08 6.34 4.11
N ASP A 735 32.40 6.46 4.22
CA ASP A 735 33.35 5.47 3.70
C ASP A 735 33.39 4.20 4.55
N GLY A 736 33.24 4.30 5.87
CA GLY A 736 33.00 3.15 6.76
C GLY A 736 31.65 2.45 6.48
N LEU A 737 30.60 3.20 6.15
CA LEU A 737 29.32 2.64 5.70
C LEU A 737 29.45 1.97 4.32
N ARG A 738 30.17 2.58 3.37
CA ARG A 738 30.47 1.98 2.07
C ARG A 738 31.23 0.67 2.24
N ALA A 739 32.28 0.64 3.05
CA ALA A 739 33.03 -0.58 3.37
C ALA A 739 32.11 -1.67 3.95
N SER A 740 31.33 -1.35 4.99
CA SER A 740 30.39 -2.31 5.59
C SER A 740 29.32 -2.83 4.61
N VAL A 741 28.89 -1.99 3.66
CA VAL A 741 28.00 -2.38 2.56
C VAL A 741 28.72 -3.29 1.55
N TYR A 742 29.96 -3.00 1.17
CA TYR A 742 30.77 -3.88 0.33
C TYR A 742 31.05 -5.23 0.99
N ASP A 743 31.44 -5.26 2.27
CA ASP A 743 31.61 -6.50 3.06
C ASP A 743 30.31 -7.32 3.07
N SER A 744 29.16 -6.65 3.21
CA SER A 744 27.84 -7.28 3.19
C SER A 744 27.45 -7.82 1.82
N PHE A 745 27.82 -7.12 0.73
CA PHE A 745 27.62 -7.60 -0.63
C PHE A 745 28.58 -8.74 -1.00
N GLU A 746 29.84 -8.68 -0.56
CA GLU A 746 30.81 -9.77 -0.75
C GLU A 746 30.34 -11.03 0.00
N ALA A 747 29.93 -10.88 1.27
CA ALA A 747 29.31 -11.97 2.03
C ALA A 747 28.05 -12.53 1.34
N PHE A 748 27.20 -11.67 0.75
CA PHE A 748 26.02 -12.10 0.00
C PHE A 748 26.37 -12.87 -1.29
N VAL A 749 27.39 -12.42 -2.03
CA VAL A 749 27.90 -13.09 -3.24
C VAL A 749 28.51 -14.45 -2.90
N PHE A 750 29.36 -14.53 -1.88
CA PHE A 750 29.95 -15.80 -1.42
C PHE A 750 28.95 -16.73 -0.69
N CYS A 751 27.77 -16.23 -0.27
CA CYS A 751 26.68 -17.06 0.24
C CYS A 751 25.83 -17.72 -0.87
N GLN A 752 26.05 -17.42 -2.15
CA GLN A 752 25.37 -18.15 -3.23
C GLN A 752 26.00 -19.54 -3.40
N ALA A 753 25.21 -20.59 -3.14
CA ALA A 753 25.62 -21.96 -3.40
C ALA A 753 25.89 -22.16 -4.91
N PRO A 754 26.93 -22.93 -5.29
CA PRO A 754 27.33 -23.04 -6.69
C PRO A 754 26.24 -23.69 -7.54
N VAL A 755 25.68 -22.91 -8.47
CA VAL A 755 24.73 -23.39 -9.47
C VAL A 755 25.44 -24.40 -10.39
N PRO A 756 24.92 -25.62 -10.60
CA PRO A 756 25.62 -26.63 -11.39
C PRO A 756 25.88 -26.19 -12.85
N LEU A 757 27.15 -26.20 -13.24
CA LEU A 757 27.57 -26.00 -14.63
C LEU A 757 26.95 -27.07 -15.54
N ARG A 758 26.20 -26.64 -16.56
CA ARG A 758 25.74 -27.51 -17.65
C ARG A 758 26.53 -27.20 -18.92
N SER A 759 27.64 -27.91 -19.07
CA SER A 759 28.64 -27.76 -20.14
C SER A 759 28.19 -28.44 -21.46
N PRO A 760 28.94 -28.40 -22.60
CA PRO A 760 28.44 -27.61 -23.73
C PRO A 760 28.45 -28.31 -25.11
N SER A 761 27.60 -27.82 -26.02
CA SER A 761 27.65 -28.12 -27.46
C SER A 761 26.78 -27.11 -28.23
N SER A 762 27.19 -26.54 -29.37
CA SER A 762 28.47 -26.66 -30.08
C SER A 762 28.59 -25.60 -31.20
N SER A 763 29.81 -25.08 -31.44
CA SER A 763 30.21 -24.24 -32.59
C SER A 763 29.56 -22.83 -32.68
N SER A 764 30.20 -21.78 -33.20
CA SER A 764 31.50 -21.67 -33.90
C SER A 764 32.34 -20.49 -33.40
N THR A 765 33.64 -20.52 -33.70
CA THR A 765 34.60 -19.43 -33.46
C THR A 765 34.43 -18.27 -34.45
N ALA A 766 34.41 -17.05 -33.94
CA ALA A 766 34.78 -15.84 -34.66
C ALA A 766 35.38 -14.82 -33.66
N THR A 767 36.47 -14.17 -34.02
CA THR A 767 37.15 -13.16 -33.20
C THR A 767 37.03 -11.77 -33.81
N LEU A 768 36.97 -10.77 -32.93
CA LEU A 768 37.26 -9.35 -33.16
C LEU A 768 36.22 -8.47 -33.90
N ASP A 769 36.38 -7.18 -33.61
CA ASP A 769 35.95 -5.96 -34.29
C ASP A 769 34.45 -5.59 -34.36
N ASN A 770 34.09 -4.61 -33.52
CA ASN A 770 33.25 -3.48 -33.94
C ASN A 770 33.87 -2.84 -35.20
N PRO A 771 33.10 -2.35 -36.19
CA PRO A 771 32.06 -1.35 -35.90
C PRO A 771 30.78 -1.34 -36.78
N LEU A 772 29.80 -0.56 -36.31
CA LEU A 772 28.82 0.24 -37.08
C LEU A 772 28.19 -0.35 -38.36
N GLY A 773 26.93 -0.79 -38.27
CA GLY A 773 25.98 -0.69 -39.38
C GLY A 773 24.84 -1.71 -39.39
N GLY A 774 23.59 -1.23 -39.39
CA GLY A 774 22.40 -2.02 -39.76
C GLY A 774 21.43 -2.38 -38.63
N ASP A 775 20.18 -1.97 -38.83
CA ASP A 775 18.95 -2.70 -38.51
C ASP A 775 18.74 -3.24 -37.08
N VAL A 776 18.42 -2.31 -36.16
CA VAL A 776 17.66 -2.63 -34.93
C VAL A 776 16.19 -2.82 -35.29
N PRO A 777 15.53 -3.95 -34.93
CA PRO A 777 14.10 -4.14 -35.17
C PRO A 777 13.21 -3.17 -34.38
N GLU A 778 12.10 -2.75 -34.99
CA GLU A 778 11.08 -1.89 -34.38
C GLU A 778 10.45 -2.58 -33.14
N GLY A 779 10.32 -1.87 -32.01
CA GLY A 779 9.74 -2.46 -30.79
C GLY A 779 9.93 -1.72 -29.47
N ASN A 780 10.21 -0.40 -29.47
CA ASN A 780 10.49 0.36 -28.23
C ASN A 780 9.82 1.76 -28.14
N ASP A 781 8.87 2.08 -29.02
CA ASP A 781 8.26 3.42 -29.05
C ASP A 781 7.44 3.77 -27.79
N GLU A 782 6.76 2.79 -27.17
CA GLU A 782 6.01 3.02 -25.93
C GLU A 782 6.90 3.48 -24.75
N LEU A 783 8.18 3.13 -24.75
CA LEU A 783 9.13 3.57 -23.72
C LEU A 783 9.67 4.99 -23.98
N PHE A 784 9.67 5.44 -25.23
CA PHE A 784 10.12 6.79 -25.62
C PHE A 784 9.02 7.85 -25.47
N ASP A 785 7.75 7.50 -25.71
CA ASP A 785 6.65 8.48 -25.60
C ASP A 785 6.32 8.89 -24.16
N ILE A 786 6.59 8.05 -23.17
CA ILE A 786 6.50 8.43 -21.75
C ILE A 786 7.58 9.48 -21.41
N LYS A 787 8.79 9.34 -21.94
CA LYS A 787 9.90 10.29 -21.68
C LYS A 787 9.63 11.66 -22.33
N ARG A 788 8.99 11.70 -23.50
CA ARG A 788 8.53 12.94 -24.15
C ARG A 788 7.45 13.72 -23.38
N TRP A 789 6.90 13.19 -22.28
CA TRP A 789 5.96 13.92 -21.40
C TRP A 789 6.61 14.58 -20.19
N THR A 790 7.89 14.31 -19.88
CA THR A 790 8.62 14.91 -18.76
C THR A 790 9.59 16.01 -19.17
N ASP A 791 10.08 15.95 -20.40
CA ASP A 791 11.16 16.82 -20.88
C ASP A 791 10.62 18.18 -21.35
N PHE A 792 10.24 19.05 -20.39
CA PHE A 792 10.05 20.47 -20.65
C PHE A 792 11.40 21.09 -21.05
N SER A 793 11.46 21.69 -22.24
CA SER A 793 12.69 22.33 -22.72
C SER A 793 12.97 23.65 -21.97
N VAL A 794 14.20 24.15 -22.11
CA VAL A 794 14.55 25.50 -21.61
C VAL A 794 13.67 26.56 -22.29
N ASP A 795 13.32 26.37 -23.56
CA ASP A 795 12.42 27.26 -24.31
C ASP A 795 10.98 27.26 -23.76
N ASP A 796 10.46 26.10 -23.33
CA ASP A 796 9.14 26.00 -22.67
C ASP A 796 9.13 26.72 -21.31
N LEU A 797 10.25 26.63 -20.57
CA LEU A 797 10.45 27.32 -19.30
C LEU A 797 10.66 28.84 -19.50
N GLU A 798 11.28 29.26 -20.60
CA GLU A 798 11.34 30.66 -21.01
C GLU A 798 9.95 31.18 -21.42
N GLU A 799 9.12 30.42 -22.15
CA GLU A 799 7.75 30.86 -22.49
C GLU A 799 6.90 31.06 -21.22
N LEU A 800 7.05 30.18 -20.22
CA LEU A 800 6.45 30.34 -18.89
C LEU A 800 7.01 31.53 -18.08
N ARG A 801 8.29 31.87 -18.24
CA ARG A 801 8.94 33.02 -17.58
C ARG A 801 8.51 34.34 -18.21
N LEU A 802 8.43 34.38 -19.54
CA LEU A 802 7.91 35.50 -20.33
C LEU A 802 6.42 35.73 -20.07
N ALA A 803 5.64 34.69 -19.77
CA ALA A 803 4.21 34.84 -19.41
C ALA A 803 3.94 35.70 -18.14
N ARG A 804 4.97 36.04 -17.35
CA ARG A 804 4.87 36.94 -16.18
C ARG A 804 5.49 38.34 -16.43
N GLY A 805 6.07 38.61 -17.60
CA GLY A 805 6.76 39.87 -17.91
C GLY A 805 6.39 40.46 -19.28
N ALA A 806 6.16 41.78 -19.29
CA ALA A 806 5.82 42.61 -20.46
C ALA A 806 4.42 42.42 -21.08
N GLN A 807 3.72 43.55 -21.24
CA GLN A 807 2.68 43.72 -22.25
C GLN A 807 3.33 43.95 -23.63
N GLN A 808 2.50 44.01 -24.69
CA GLN A 808 2.86 44.33 -26.08
C GLN A 808 3.62 43.16 -26.75
N SER A 809 2.96 42.37 -27.59
CA SER A 809 2.49 42.83 -28.91
C SER A 809 1.14 42.20 -29.34
N ARG A 810 0.61 42.65 -30.49
CA ARG A 810 -0.75 42.33 -31.00
C ARG A 810 -0.68 41.29 -32.15
N THR A 811 -1.87 40.86 -32.61
CA THR A 811 -2.12 40.13 -33.88
C THR A 811 -1.49 38.73 -34.09
N LYS A 812 -1.88 37.74 -33.26
CA LYS A 812 -1.99 36.32 -33.73
C LYS A 812 -2.93 35.40 -32.91
N ARG A 813 -3.78 35.94 -32.03
CA ARG A 813 -4.20 35.24 -30.79
C ARG A 813 -5.60 34.58 -30.75
N GLU A 814 -6.30 34.44 -31.86
CA GLU A 814 -7.72 34.01 -31.83
C GLU A 814 -7.93 32.50 -32.01
N ARG A 815 -7.26 31.85 -32.97
CA ARG A 815 -7.52 30.43 -33.28
C ARG A 815 -7.04 29.44 -32.21
N GLU A 816 -5.98 29.76 -31.48
CA GLU A 816 -5.50 28.92 -30.38
C GLU A 816 -6.33 29.04 -29.10
N SER A 817 -7.00 30.18 -28.90
CA SER A 817 -7.70 30.48 -27.64
C SER A 817 -8.82 29.49 -27.34
N GLN A 818 -9.58 29.09 -28.38
CA GLN A 818 -10.69 28.13 -28.25
C GLN A 818 -10.23 26.67 -28.08
N GLN A 819 -9.03 26.29 -28.55
CA GLN A 819 -8.45 24.98 -28.22
C GLN A 819 -7.83 24.96 -26.81
N ARG A 820 -7.19 26.05 -26.39
CA ARG A 820 -6.65 26.19 -25.03
C ARG A 820 -7.77 26.21 -23.98
N SER A 821 -8.89 26.90 -24.20
CA SER A 821 -10.02 26.95 -23.24
C SER A 821 -10.68 25.58 -23.02
N ASN A 822 -10.96 24.82 -24.08
CA ASN A 822 -11.56 23.49 -23.96
C ASN A 822 -10.64 22.48 -23.24
N LYS A 823 -9.31 22.53 -23.48
CA LYS A 823 -8.35 21.72 -22.71
C LYS A 823 -8.28 22.13 -21.24
N ILE A 824 -8.36 23.42 -20.92
CA ILE A 824 -8.38 23.91 -19.53
C ILE A 824 -9.66 23.47 -18.82
N ASN A 825 -10.82 23.53 -19.48
CA ASN A 825 -12.09 23.11 -18.88
C ASN A 825 -12.16 21.59 -18.65
N LYS A 826 -11.72 20.75 -19.61
CA LYS A 826 -11.57 19.29 -19.38
C LYS A 826 -10.62 18.99 -18.21
N ARG A 827 -9.46 19.67 -18.13
CA ARG A 827 -8.51 19.50 -17.00
C ARG A 827 -9.09 19.94 -15.65
N LYS A 828 -9.89 21.02 -15.61
CA LYS A 828 -10.58 21.44 -14.37
C LYS A 828 -11.67 20.47 -13.93
N ALA A 829 -12.40 19.85 -14.85
CA ALA A 829 -13.36 18.80 -14.53
C ALA A 829 -12.67 17.55 -13.97
N ALA A 830 -11.60 17.07 -14.62
CA ALA A 830 -10.80 15.96 -14.11
C ALA A 830 -10.20 16.26 -12.71
N ALA A 831 -9.69 17.46 -12.49
CA ALA A 831 -9.17 17.91 -11.19
C ALA A 831 -10.27 18.27 -10.15
N ALA A 832 -11.54 18.15 -10.49
CA ALA A 832 -12.65 18.10 -9.52
C ALA A 832 -12.95 16.65 -9.18
N ALA A 833 -13.25 15.82 -10.18
CA ALA A 833 -13.56 14.39 -10.01
C ALA A 833 -12.47 13.62 -9.25
N LEU A 834 -11.18 13.94 -9.45
CA LEU A 834 -10.09 13.35 -8.67
C LEU A 834 -10.18 13.66 -7.17
N ARG A 835 -10.55 14.90 -6.79
CA ARG A 835 -10.71 15.29 -5.38
C ARG A 835 -11.99 14.72 -4.75
N ASP A 836 -13.04 14.57 -5.55
CA ASP A 836 -14.26 13.88 -5.13
C ASP A 836 -14.00 12.37 -4.90
N ILE A 837 -13.14 11.75 -5.72
CA ILE A 837 -12.65 10.37 -5.53
C ILE A 837 -11.69 10.26 -4.34
N GLU A 838 -10.80 11.23 -4.10
CA GLU A 838 -9.94 11.27 -2.91
C GLU A 838 -10.81 11.31 -1.63
N GLY A 839 -11.84 12.16 -1.58
CA GLY A 839 -12.80 12.19 -0.47
C GLY A 839 -13.64 10.91 -0.32
N ALA A 840 -13.98 10.23 -1.42
CA ALA A 840 -14.67 8.95 -1.39
C ALA A 840 -13.76 7.81 -0.85
N LEU A 841 -12.48 7.80 -1.23
CA LEU A 841 -11.48 6.84 -0.75
C LEU A 841 -11.18 7.03 0.74
N GLU A 842 -11.17 8.27 1.25
CA GLU A 842 -11.01 8.56 2.68
C GLU A 842 -12.22 8.14 3.53
N THR A 843 -13.41 7.97 2.93
CA THR A 843 -14.67 7.73 3.66
C THR A 843 -15.21 6.30 3.54
N THR A 844 -15.26 5.71 2.33
CA THR A 844 -15.75 4.33 2.10
C THR A 844 -15.03 3.66 0.91
N PRO A 845 -13.95 2.89 1.14
CA PRO A 845 -13.08 2.39 0.06
C PRO A 845 -13.62 1.20 -0.75
N GLU A 846 -14.78 0.62 -0.41
CA GLU A 846 -15.28 -0.60 -1.07
C GLU A 846 -16.12 -0.32 -2.34
N ASP A 847 -16.67 0.89 -2.51
CA ASP A 847 -17.59 1.24 -3.62
C ASP A 847 -16.95 2.06 -4.76
N CYS A 848 -15.68 2.46 -4.63
CA CYS A 848 -14.99 3.38 -5.56
C CYS A 848 -14.90 2.90 -7.02
N ARG A 849 -15.21 1.62 -7.28
CA ARG A 849 -15.09 0.98 -8.59
C ARG A 849 -15.97 1.62 -9.67
N ALA A 850 -17.15 2.14 -9.30
CA ALA A 850 -18.04 2.81 -10.26
C ALA A 850 -17.46 4.16 -10.74
N GLN A 851 -17.00 5.00 -9.81
CA GLN A 851 -16.43 6.33 -10.08
C GLN A 851 -15.14 6.26 -10.90
N ILE A 852 -14.32 5.23 -10.66
CA ILE A 852 -13.12 4.95 -11.49
C ILE A 852 -13.50 4.63 -12.95
N CYS A 853 -14.64 3.98 -13.19
CA CYS A 853 -15.11 3.69 -14.55
C CYS A 853 -15.62 4.95 -15.27
N GLU A 854 -16.30 5.86 -14.58
CA GLU A 854 -16.68 7.17 -15.14
C GLU A 854 -15.46 8.05 -15.44
N LEU A 855 -14.44 8.03 -14.57
CA LEU A 855 -13.19 8.77 -14.79
C LEU A 855 -12.46 8.26 -16.06
N LEU A 856 -12.41 6.94 -16.26
CA LEU A 856 -11.87 6.33 -17.48
C LEU A 856 -12.69 6.71 -18.73
N GLN A 857 -14.03 6.74 -18.65
CA GLN A 857 -14.85 7.23 -19.77
C GLN A 857 -14.61 8.71 -20.10
N CYS A 858 -14.33 9.55 -19.10
CA CYS A 858 -14.01 10.97 -19.28
C CYS A 858 -12.59 11.23 -19.79
N LEU A 859 -11.66 10.28 -19.62
CA LEU A 859 -10.27 10.37 -20.08
C LEU A 859 -10.07 9.72 -21.47
N CYS A 860 -10.94 8.79 -21.88
CA CYS A 860 -10.92 8.14 -23.19
C CYS A 860 -11.81 8.83 -24.27
N ALA A 861 -12.18 10.10 -24.06
CA ALA A 861 -13.02 10.93 -24.96
C ALA A 861 -12.63 12.41 -24.93
#